data_AF-A0A966RAT7-F1
#
_entry.id   AF-A0A966RAT7-F1
#
_cell.length_a   1.000
_cell.length_b   1.000
_cell.length_c   1.000
_cell.angle_alpha   90.00
_cell.angle_beta   90.00
_cell.angle_gamma   90.00
#
_symmetry.space_group_name_H-M   'P 1'
#
loop_
_entity.id
_entity.type
_entity.pdbx_description
1 polymer ?
#
loop_
_entity_poly.entity_id
_entity_poly.type
_entity_poly.pdbx_seq_one_letter_code
_entity_poly.pdbx_strand_id
1 'polypeptide(L)'
;MKRRLTQQTLVSTVVYLATLVAVFFATRYFPAIDFDPDRFYHFAISRIYAASGYPATLPQAEDIGWGQAFAEKEFLFHVLSGFAWKLGGEHGVVVYSRVLFAFLMTTLGFVIARAAKSGWMVPVATFVIMLCCAQFSTRMNMIRPHVLAILVMTWQILAWRSGRWKLACVLAGAYTLAYHAFYVPLAINGIFIASLFLAGTNVSRHVAWTILSMAAAIIANPAFPQNIATGVQVLAIATQQTSSIPEYFFGGEIRLLNSVQLIKQHGYMIFLPLVLVLVLLVPRSNTTLTWNAIRGRKLRCPELFAVLGISLLFSALIFLTPRAFEIAVPAGMIALATLAGQHQRTGRWITVVFLVTFVAFHVPGSLDRIHATSVFNPTVAPASESIRRALSVIPQDGQKKVFNWSWWVSPFILYHRPDLRFIDLLDPTFLQRKSPEMSKLRVAVYEDRETDPWFVVRNVFHADYVMIPDSMAGRWATDPHFTLMKTPPPVDERYGFSVLKVAEHRIDRFVTKGRTGTAVVSRPFPEITDTEFRRQDIPIEQEWPRIEEHPGDSAPVPTLAFVDSFRTLAGMSGGLKPKDLAKLDPFKNSLCTRVSVDPAEIARITRDAGRIDYLGIGGGSWFGVWVNDEPLYQAENPFAPRLVDTLIDLRGARSVPPVRSIEAISCAKLSTNRAGLAISLWSKTDIESRCGNVFRTSHPTRWQIAGATQWECFGAPVVEKISNHP
;
A
#
# COMPACT_ATOMS: atom_id res chain seq x y z
N MET A 1 -26.89 -48.90 4.54
CA MET A 1 -25.73 -47.97 4.65
C MET A 1 -25.48 -47.18 3.36
N LYS A 2 -25.35 -47.80 2.17
CA LYS A 2 -25.15 -47.10 0.87
C LYS A 2 -26.18 -45.99 0.57
N ARG A 3 -27.49 -46.23 0.79
CA ARG A 3 -28.56 -45.21 0.57
C ARG A 3 -28.44 -43.96 1.46
N ARG A 4 -27.99 -44.10 2.72
CA ARG A 4 -27.81 -42.95 3.64
C ARG A 4 -26.58 -42.11 3.24
N LEU A 5 -25.51 -42.76 2.78
CA LEU A 5 -24.33 -42.08 2.24
C LEU A 5 -24.67 -41.25 1.00
N THR A 6 -25.44 -41.81 0.06
CA THR A 6 -25.85 -41.07 -1.15
C THR A 6 -26.75 -39.88 -0.83
N GLN A 7 -27.68 -40.01 0.12
CA GLN A 7 -28.56 -38.90 0.51
C GLN A 7 -27.79 -37.77 1.21
N GLN A 8 -26.88 -38.09 2.12
CA GLN A 8 -26.07 -37.08 2.82
C GLN A 8 -25.12 -36.35 1.86
N THR A 9 -24.53 -37.08 0.91
CA THR A 9 -23.70 -36.48 -0.15
C THR A 9 -24.53 -35.55 -1.02
N LEU A 10 -25.71 -35.97 -1.48
CA LEU A 10 -26.59 -35.13 -2.30
C LEU A 10 -26.97 -33.84 -1.57
N VAL A 11 -27.41 -33.93 -0.30
CA VAL A 11 -27.79 -32.75 0.50
C VAL A 11 -26.60 -31.80 0.65
N SER A 12 -25.41 -32.33 0.94
CA SER A 12 -24.20 -31.50 1.09
C SER A 12 -23.79 -30.85 -0.24
N THR A 13 -23.97 -31.54 -1.37
CA THR A 13 -23.74 -30.98 -2.70
C THR A 13 -24.73 -29.87 -3.02
N VAL A 14 -26.02 -30.07 -2.75
CA VAL A 14 -27.05 -29.03 -2.98
C VAL A 14 -26.78 -27.80 -2.11
N VAL A 15 -26.47 -27.98 -0.82
CA VAL A 15 -26.13 -26.88 0.09
C VAL A 15 -24.86 -26.16 -0.38
N TYR A 16 -23.85 -26.89 -0.84
CA TYR A 16 -22.63 -26.31 -1.41
C TYR A 16 -22.94 -25.44 -2.63
N LEU A 17 -23.71 -25.94 -3.59
CA LEU A 17 -24.08 -25.20 -4.80
C LEU A 17 -24.94 -23.98 -4.48
N ALA A 18 -25.92 -24.12 -3.57
CA ALA A 18 -26.72 -22.98 -3.12
C ALA A 18 -25.86 -21.91 -2.43
N THR A 19 -24.89 -22.32 -1.60
CA THR A 19 -23.94 -21.41 -0.96
C THR A 19 -23.05 -20.73 -2.00
N LEU A 20 -22.55 -21.46 -2.99
CA LEU A 20 -21.75 -20.91 -4.08
C LEU A 20 -22.49 -19.80 -4.83
N VAL A 21 -23.76 -20.05 -5.18
CA VAL A 21 -24.62 -19.06 -5.85
C VAL A 21 -24.89 -17.86 -4.93
N ALA A 22 -25.19 -18.10 -3.66
CA ALA A 22 -25.42 -17.02 -2.69
C ALA A 22 -24.18 -16.13 -2.51
N VAL A 23 -22.99 -16.73 -2.37
CA VAL A 23 -21.72 -15.99 -2.28
C VAL A 23 -21.49 -15.21 -3.56
N PHE A 24 -21.66 -15.82 -4.73
CA PHE A 24 -21.52 -15.14 -6.02
C PHE A 24 -22.37 -13.86 -6.08
N PHE A 25 -23.64 -13.91 -5.67
CA PHE A 25 -24.47 -12.71 -5.60
C PHE A 25 -24.03 -11.75 -4.49
N ALA A 26 -23.60 -12.25 -3.33
CA ALA A 26 -23.10 -11.42 -2.24
C ALA A 26 -21.84 -10.62 -2.65
N THR A 27 -20.98 -11.17 -3.54
CA THR A 27 -19.79 -10.47 -4.05
C THR A 27 -20.09 -9.12 -4.71
N ARG A 28 -21.33 -8.93 -5.21
CA ARG A 28 -21.75 -7.66 -5.84
C ARG A 28 -21.83 -6.51 -4.86
N TYR A 29 -21.99 -6.81 -3.57
CA TYR A 29 -22.04 -5.81 -2.51
C TYR A 29 -20.66 -5.52 -1.89
N PHE A 30 -19.61 -6.22 -2.34
CA PHE A 30 -18.24 -5.92 -1.93
C PHE A 30 -17.62 -4.95 -2.93
N PRO A 31 -17.33 -3.70 -2.52
CA PRO A 31 -16.91 -2.65 -3.43
C PRO A 31 -15.45 -2.80 -3.93
N ALA A 32 -14.73 -3.83 -3.48
CA ALA A 32 -13.32 -4.05 -3.79
C ALA A 32 -12.99 -4.10 -5.29
N ILE A 33 -13.91 -4.62 -6.12
CA ILE A 33 -13.76 -4.63 -7.59
C ILE A 33 -13.62 -3.21 -8.14
N ASP A 34 -14.25 -2.25 -7.48
CA ASP A 34 -14.35 -0.86 -7.89
C ASP A 34 -13.27 0.04 -7.31
N PHE A 35 -12.25 -0.51 -6.67
CA PHE A 35 -11.15 0.27 -6.07
C PHE A 35 -9.76 -0.05 -6.64
N ASP A 36 -9.67 -1.03 -7.52
CA ASP A 36 -8.39 -1.56 -7.97
C ASP A 36 -8.02 -1.02 -9.37
N PRO A 37 -6.96 -0.19 -9.53
CA PRO A 37 -6.47 0.24 -10.84
C PRO A 37 -6.01 -0.94 -11.72
N ASP A 38 -5.43 -1.98 -11.08
CA ASP A 38 -4.78 -3.09 -11.80
C ASP A 38 -5.83 -3.90 -12.57
N ARG A 39 -7.12 -3.76 -12.21
CA ARG A 39 -8.22 -4.33 -12.99
C ARG A 39 -8.20 -3.89 -14.45
N PHE A 40 -7.83 -2.64 -14.74
CA PHE A 40 -7.79 -2.11 -16.11
C PHE A 40 -6.62 -2.69 -16.90
N TYR A 41 -5.49 -2.96 -16.24
CA TYR A 41 -4.42 -3.75 -16.83
C TYR A 41 -4.94 -5.16 -17.18
N HIS A 42 -5.59 -5.85 -16.25
CA HIS A 42 -6.13 -7.18 -16.52
C HIS A 42 -7.23 -7.18 -17.58
N PHE A 43 -8.07 -6.15 -17.68
CA PHE A 43 -9.02 -5.98 -18.78
C PHE A 43 -8.30 -5.80 -20.12
N ALA A 44 -7.29 -4.94 -20.18
CA ALA A 44 -6.53 -4.70 -21.40
C ALA A 44 -5.81 -5.96 -21.89
N ILE A 45 -5.14 -6.68 -20.99
CA ILE A 45 -4.47 -7.95 -21.34
C ILE A 45 -5.50 -9.01 -21.73
N SER A 46 -6.63 -9.14 -21.01
CA SER A 46 -7.70 -10.07 -21.39
C SER A 46 -8.25 -9.78 -22.78
N ARG A 47 -8.42 -8.50 -23.14
CA ARG A 47 -8.83 -8.07 -24.48
C ARG A 47 -7.80 -8.48 -25.54
N ILE A 48 -6.50 -8.34 -25.25
CA ILE A 48 -5.42 -8.78 -26.15
C ILE A 48 -5.44 -10.31 -26.32
N TYR A 49 -5.55 -11.09 -25.24
CA TYR A 49 -5.69 -12.55 -25.32
C TYR A 49 -6.93 -12.98 -26.10
N ALA A 50 -8.04 -12.24 -25.93
CA ALA A 50 -9.26 -12.50 -26.68
C ALA A 50 -9.06 -12.24 -28.18
N ALA A 51 -8.35 -11.17 -28.55
CA ALA A 51 -8.16 -10.78 -29.94
C ALA A 51 -7.09 -11.61 -30.67
N SER A 52 -5.91 -11.78 -30.06
CA SER A 52 -4.71 -12.31 -30.71
C SER A 52 -4.01 -13.45 -29.97
N GLY A 53 -4.51 -13.86 -28.80
CA GLY A 53 -3.82 -14.83 -27.95
C GLY A 53 -2.65 -14.21 -27.20
N TYR A 54 -1.60 -15.00 -26.92
CA TYR A 54 -0.44 -14.57 -26.13
C TYR A 54 0.30 -13.38 -26.79
N PRO A 55 0.43 -12.23 -26.12
CA PRO A 55 1.24 -11.13 -26.62
C PRO A 55 2.73 -11.37 -26.31
N ALA A 56 3.56 -11.53 -27.33
CA ALA A 56 5.01 -11.64 -27.14
C ALA A 56 5.66 -10.33 -26.66
N THR A 57 5.03 -9.19 -26.97
CA THR A 57 5.48 -7.85 -26.58
C THR A 57 4.30 -6.99 -26.14
N LEU A 58 4.60 -5.96 -25.35
CA LEU A 58 3.68 -4.89 -24.98
C LEU A 58 4.34 -3.55 -25.33
N PRO A 59 4.23 -3.09 -26.60
CA PRO A 59 4.96 -1.92 -27.11
C PRO A 59 4.66 -0.63 -26.35
N GLN A 60 3.53 -0.57 -25.66
CA GLN A 60 3.13 0.58 -24.84
C GLN A 60 4.06 0.80 -23.64
N ALA A 61 4.71 -0.26 -23.13
CA ALA A 61 5.54 -0.23 -21.92
C ALA A 61 7.03 -0.46 -22.26
N GLU A 62 7.57 0.37 -23.15
CA GLU A 62 8.92 0.21 -23.71
C GLU A 62 10.05 0.46 -22.68
N ASP A 63 9.91 1.44 -21.79
CA ASP A 63 10.99 1.83 -20.86
C ASP A 63 11.25 0.77 -19.78
N ILE A 64 10.27 -0.09 -19.50
CA ILE A 64 10.43 -1.28 -18.64
C ILE A 64 10.84 -2.53 -19.43
N GLY A 65 11.11 -2.40 -20.73
CA GLY A 65 11.58 -3.46 -21.62
C GLY A 65 10.49 -4.36 -22.21
N TRP A 66 9.21 -4.13 -21.88
CA TRP A 66 8.12 -5.01 -22.34
C TRP A 66 7.78 -4.83 -23.81
N GLY A 67 8.18 -3.72 -24.43
CA GLY A 67 8.13 -3.55 -25.89
C GLY A 67 9.02 -4.52 -26.67
N GLN A 68 10.04 -5.09 -26.02
CA GLN A 68 10.95 -6.08 -26.63
C GLN A 68 10.57 -7.52 -26.25
N ALA A 69 10.24 -7.73 -24.98
CA ALA A 69 9.80 -9.03 -24.47
C ALA A 69 8.84 -8.84 -23.31
N PHE A 70 7.57 -9.19 -23.51
CA PHE A 70 6.57 -9.12 -22.45
C PHE A 70 6.72 -10.31 -21.50
N ALA A 71 7.16 -10.01 -20.27
CA ALA A 71 7.35 -11.00 -19.23
C ALA A 71 6.01 -11.37 -18.56
N GLU A 72 5.17 -12.07 -19.32
CA GLU A 72 3.88 -12.55 -18.85
C GLU A 72 4.05 -13.50 -17.65
N LYS A 73 3.67 -12.98 -16.49
CA LYS A 73 3.87 -13.63 -15.20
C LYS A 73 2.60 -14.31 -14.67
N GLU A 74 1.47 -14.15 -15.36
CA GLU A 74 0.11 -14.53 -14.95
C GLU A 74 -0.64 -15.26 -16.08
N PHE A 75 0.11 -16.01 -16.89
CA PHE A 75 -0.33 -16.64 -18.14
C PHE A 75 -1.69 -17.36 -18.05
N LEU A 76 -1.85 -18.35 -17.14
CA LEU A 76 -3.11 -19.11 -17.07
C LEU A 76 -4.29 -18.23 -16.64
N PHE A 77 -4.05 -17.24 -15.78
CA PHE A 77 -5.11 -16.29 -15.41
C PHE A 77 -5.56 -15.49 -16.65
N HIS A 78 -4.63 -14.96 -17.43
CA HIS A 78 -4.94 -14.17 -18.63
C HIS A 78 -5.55 -14.99 -19.78
N VAL A 79 -5.18 -16.26 -19.94
CA VAL A 79 -5.85 -17.16 -20.89
C VAL A 79 -7.33 -17.35 -20.51
N LEU A 80 -7.61 -17.62 -19.24
CA LEU A 80 -8.97 -17.84 -18.76
C LEU A 80 -9.80 -16.54 -18.76
N SER A 81 -9.20 -15.42 -18.36
CA SER A 81 -9.88 -14.12 -18.39
C SER A 81 -10.05 -13.60 -19.83
N GLY A 82 -9.15 -13.91 -20.76
CA GLY A 82 -9.33 -13.66 -22.19
C GLY A 82 -10.50 -14.45 -22.79
N PHE A 83 -10.68 -15.70 -22.38
CA PHE A 83 -11.90 -16.44 -22.72
C PHE A 83 -13.16 -15.80 -22.12
N ALA A 84 -13.11 -15.38 -20.85
CA ALA A 84 -14.22 -14.67 -20.22
C ALA A 84 -14.53 -13.34 -20.93
N TRP A 85 -13.51 -12.62 -21.40
CA TRP A 85 -13.66 -11.41 -22.22
C TRP A 85 -14.37 -11.71 -23.54
N LYS A 86 -14.05 -12.81 -24.23
CA LYS A 86 -14.79 -13.22 -25.45
C LYS A 86 -16.27 -13.43 -25.19
N LEU A 87 -16.64 -13.93 -24.01
CA LEU A 87 -18.04 -14.21 -23.66
C LEU A 87 -18.84 -12.96 -23.26
N GLY A 88 -18.20 -11.92 -22.72
CA GLY A 88 -18.93 -10.78 -22.14
C GLY A 88 -18.15 -9.50 -21.91
N GLY A 89 -17.03 -9.28 -22.62
CA GLY A 89 -16.16 -8.12 -22.46
C GLY A 89 -15.66 -7.95 -21.04
N GLU A 90 -15.63 -6.71 -20.55
CA GLU A 90 -15.29 -6.38 -19.16
C GLU A 90 -16.15 -7.17 -18.15
N HIS A 91 -17.46 -7.21 -18.37
CA HIS A 91 -18.40 -7.89 -17.47
C HIS A 91 -18.10 -9.39 -17.38
N GLY A 92 -17.68 -10.02 -18.49
CA GLY A 92 -17.23 -11.41 -18.49
C GLY A 92 -16.05 -11.65 -17.54
N VAL A 93 -15.05 -10.76 -17.57
CA VAL A 93 -13.88 -10.84 -16.67
C VAL A 93 -14.26 -10.60 -15.21
N VAL A 94 -15.17 -9.64 -14.93
CA VAL A 94 -15.73 -9.41 -13.59
C VAL A 94 -16.42 -10.66 -13.06
N VAL A 95 -17.30 -11.28 -13.87
CA VAL A 95 -18.01 -12.51 -13.50
C VAL A 95 -17.03 -13.64 -13.25
N TYR A 96 -16.02 -13.82 -14.11
CA TYR A 96 -14.97 -14.81 -13.92
C TYR A 96 -14.27 -14.65 -12.55
N SER A 97 -13.82 -13.44 -12.19
CA SER A 97 -13.16 -13.24 -10.89
C SER A 97 -14.10 -13.53 -9.71
N ARG A 98 -15.37 -13.09 -9.79
CA ARG A 98 -16.39 -13.37 -8.76
C ARG A 98 -16.66 -14.87 -8.60
N VAL A 99 -16.67 -15.61 -9.70
CA VAL A 99 -16.83 -17.08 -9.69
C VAL A 99 -15.65 -17.71 -8.96
N LEU A 100 -14.41 -17.31 -9.26
CA LEU A 100 -13.23 -17.82 -8.54
C LEU A 100 -13.30 -17.53 -7.03
N PHE A 101 -13.67 -16.31 -6.65
CA PHE A 101 -13.85 -15.93 -5.25
C PHE A 101 -14.94 -16.77 -4.57
N ALA A 102 -16.09 -16.95 -5.22
CA ALA A 102 -17.17 -17.76 -4.70
C ALA A 102 -16.74 -19.23 -4.52
N PHE A 103 -16.01 -19.80 -5.48
CA PHE A 103 -15.46 -21.16 -5.37
C PHE A 103 -14.49 -21.28 -4.20
N LEU A 104 -13.62 -20.29 -4.00
CA LEU A 104 -12.68 -20.27 -2.87
C LEU A 104 -13.42 -20.23 -1.53
N MET A 105 -14.33 -19.27 -1.33
CA MET A 105 -15.06 -19.11 -0.06
C MET A 105 -15.95 -20.31 0.25
N THR A 106 -16.59 -20.90 -0.76
CA THR A 106 -17.43 -22.09 -0.58
C THR A 106 -16.59 -23.32 -0.29
N THR A 107 -15.42 -23.47 -0.93
CA THR A 107 -14.45 -24.54 -0.62
C THR A 107 -14.01 -24.46 0.84
N LEU A 108 -13.64 -23.27 1.33
CA LEU A 108 -13.21 -23.09 2.72
C LEU A 108 -14.33 -23.37 3.72
N GLY A 109 -15.54 -22.85 3.49
CA GLY A 109 -16.69 -23.16 4.33
C GLY A 109 -17.05 -24.65 4.33
N PHE A 110 -16.93 -25.32 3.17
CA PHE A 110 -17.12 -26.77 3.07
C PHE A 110 -16.11 -27.56 3.90
N VAL A 111 -14.84 -27.16 3.90
CA VAL A 111 -13.78 -27.78 4.70
C VAL A 111 -14.08 -27.67 6.20
N ILE A 112 -14.51 -26.48 6.66
CA ILE A 112 -14.89 -26.25 8.06
C ILE A 112 -16.15 -27.06 8.44
N ALA A 113 -17.18 -27.02 7.59
CA ALA A 113 -18.43 -27.74 7.81
C ALA A 113 -18.23 -29.25 7.93
N ARG A 114 -17.34 -29.82 7.10
CA ARG A 114 -16.95 -31.23 7.18
C ARG A 114 -16.25 -31.56 8.50
N ALA A 115 -15.40 -30.65 9.00
CA ALA A 115 -14.75 -30.82 10.31
C ALA A 115 -15.77 -30.80 11.47
N ALA A 116 -16.80 -29.98 11.36
CA ALA A 116 -17.93 -29.96 12.29
C ALA A 116 -18.92 -31.13 12.12
N LYS A 117 -18.71 -31.99 11.11
CA LYS A 117 -19.62 -33.08 10.70
C LYS A 117 -21.04 -32.59 10.43
N SER A 118 -21.18 -31.39 9.90
CA SER A 118 -22.46 -30.71 9.75
C SER A 118 -22.55 -29.99 8.41
N GLY A 119 -23.28 -30.57 7.45
CA GLY A 119 -23.42 -30.00 6.10
C GLY A 119 -24.13 -28.66 6.06
N TRP A 120 -25.04 -28.37 7.01
CA TRP A 120 -25.73 -27.08 7.09
C TRP A 120 -24.81 -25.94 7.56
N MET A 121 -23.65 -26.27 8.15
CA MET A 121 -22.68 -25.26 8.57
C MET A 121 -21.86 -24.68 7.41
N VAL A 122 -21.97 -25.21 6.19
CA VAL A 122 -21.28 -24.68 5.01
C VAL A 122 -21.61 -23.19 4.80
N PRO A 123 -22.89 -22.77 4.63
CA PRO A 123 -23.23 -21.37 4.46
C PRO A 123 -22.80 -20.51 5.65
N VAL A 124 -23.00 -20.99 6.88
CA VAL A 124 -22.62 -20.24 8.09
C VAL A 124 -21.11 -20.00 8.14
N ALA A 125 -20.31 -21.05 7.95
CA ALA A 125 -18.86 -20.94 7.95
C ALA A 125 -18.38 -20.03 6.81
N THR A 126 -18.95 -20.17 5.61
CA THR A 126 -18.62 -19.30 4.47
C THR A 126 -18.94 -17.83 4.75
N PHE A 127 -20.14 -17.51 5.26
CA PHE A 127 -20.51 -16.14 5.61
C PHE A 127 -19.64 -15.58 6.74
N VAL A 128 -19.35 -16.38 7.77
CA VAL A 128 -18.45 -15.97 8.85
C VAL A 128 -17.06 -15.65 8.32
N ILE A 129 -16.49 -16.46 7.43
CA ILE A 129 -15.21 -16.18 6.78
C ILE A 129 -15.27 -14.84 6.03
N MET A 130 -16.31 -14.64 5.22
CA MET A 130 -16.44 -13.43 4.41
C MET A 130 -16.51 -12.16 5.26
N LEU A 131 -17.27 -12.20 6.36
CA LEU A 131 -17.49 -11.06 7.25
C LEU A 131 -16.30 -10.78 8.16
N CYS A 132 -15.63 -11.83 8.65
CA CYS A 132 -14.58 -11.70 9.67
C CYS A 132 -13.19 -11.51 9.05
N CYS A 133 -12.96 -11.92 7.81
CA CYS A 133 -11.73 -11.59 7.11
C CYS A 133 -11.98 -10.52 6.04
N ALA A 134 -12.54 -9.36 6.40
CA ALA A 134 -12.86 -8.31 5.42
C ALA A 134 -11.68 -7.95 4.51
N GLN A 135 -10.45 -7.91 5.03
CA GLN A 135 -9.26 -7.65 4.21
C GLN A 135 -8.98 -8.78 3.21
N PHE A 136 -9.19 -10.04 3.60
CA PHE A 136 -9.04 -11.20 2.71
C PHE A 136 -10.15 -11.20 1.68
N SER A 137 -11.41 -11.02 2.09
CA SER A 137 -12.56 -10.93 1.21
C SER A 137 -12.42 -9.79 0.20
N THR A 138 -11.94 -8.62 0.64
CA THR A 138 -11.66 -7.47 -0.23
C THR A 138 -10.63 -7.85 -1.29
N ARG A 139 -9.49 -8.42 -0.87
CA ARG A 139 -8.43 -8.85 -1.80
C ARG A 139 -8.88 -9.97 -2.74
N MET A 140 -9.62 -10.96 -2.24
CA MET A 140 -10.11 -12.08 -3.05
C MET A 140 -11.23 -11.67 -4.00
N ASN A 141 -11.89 -10.54 -3.76
CA ASN A 141 -12.87 -9.98 -4.67
C ASN A 141 -12.26 -9.03 -5.72
N MET A 142 -10.94 -8.82 -5.76
CA MET A 142 -10.31 -8.01 -6.82
C MET A 142 -10.24 -8.78 -8.15
N ILE A 143 -10.09 -8.07 -9.27
CA ILE A 143 -9.80 -8.68 -10.58
C ILE A 143 -8.30 -8.83 -10.68
N ARG A 144 -7.76 -9.85 -10.00
CA ARG A 144 -6.32 -10.10 -9.94
C ARG A 144 -6.03 -11.60 -9.99
N PRO A 145 -4.86 -11.99 -10.50
CA PRO A 145 -4.44 -13.39 -10.66
C PRO A 145 -4.28 -14.15 -9.35
N HIS A 146 -3.98 -13.45 -8.24
CA HIS A 146 -3.82 -14.10 -6.94
C HIS A 146 -5.09 -14.83 -6.50
N VAL A 147 -6.29 -14.43 -6.97
CA VAL A 147 -7.56 -15.11 -6.63
C VAL A 147 -7.56 -16.55 -7.17
N LEU A 148 -7.15 -16.74 -8.43
CA LEU A 148 -7.00 -18.07 -9.03
C LEU A 148 -5.89 -18.85 -8.30
N ALA A 149 -4.77 -18.18 -8.03
CA ALA A 149 -3.63 -18.79 -7.35
C ALA A 149 -4.01 -19.35 -5.97
N ILE A 150 -4.71 -18.55 -5.14
CA ILE A 150 -5.14 -18.95 -3.80
C ILE A 150 -6.19 -20.07 -3.85
N LEU A 151 -7.08 -20.09 -4.85
CA LEU A 151 -8.01 -21.21 -5.07
C LEU A 151 -7.26 -22.51 -5.38
N VAL A 152 -6.35 -22.47 -6.36
CA VAL A 152 -5.54 -23.63 -6.77
C VAL A 152 -4.66 -24.13 -5.63
N MET A 153 -4.04 -23.23 -4.87
CA MET A 153 -3.25 -23.54 -3.68
C MET A 153 -4.11 -24.18 -2.59
N THR A 154 -5.32 -23.66 -2.34
CA THR A 154 -6.25 -24.26 -1.38
C THR A 154 -6.57 -25.70 -1.78
N TRP A 155 -6.83 -25.95 -3.07
CA TRP A 155 -7.01 -27.32 -3.58
C TRP A 155 -5.74 -28.17 -3.49
N GLN A 156 -4.55 -27.58 -3.69
CA GLN A 156 -3.26 -28.28 -3.54
C GLN A 156 -3.09 -28.80 -2.11
N ILE A 157 -3.32 -27.96 -1.09
CA ILE A 157 -3.23 -28.35 0.32
C ILE A 157 -4.26 -29.44 0.64
N LEU A 158 -5.50 -29.32 0.13
CA LEU A 158 -6.54 -30.33 0.32
C LEU A 158 -6.24 -31.66 -0.38
N ALA A 159 -5.61 -31.62 -1.56
CA ALA A 159 -5.17 -32.82 -2.27
C ALA A 159 -4.07 -33.55 -1.51
N TRP A 160 -3.09 -32.83 -0.97
CA TRP A 160 -2.07 -33.37 -0.08
C TRP A 160 -2.68 -34.02 1.16
N ARG A 161 -3.54 -33.28 1.87
CA ARG A 161 -4.27 -33.78 3.05
C ARG A 161 -5.07 -35.05 2.75
N SER A 162 -5.57 -35.19 1.53
CA SER A 162 -6.37 -36.34 1.11
C SER A 162 -5.52 -37.52 0.60
N GLY A 163 -4.19 -37.45 0.69
CA GLY A 163 -3.27 -38.45 0.15
C GLY A 163 -3.18 -38.47 -1.38
N ARG A 164 -3.80 -37.50 -2.07
CA ARG A 164 -3.82 -37.38 -3.54
C ARG A 164 -2.62 -36.55 -4.02
N TRP A 165 -1.41 -36.95 -3.65
CA TRP A 165 -0.19 -36.18 -3.87
C TRP A 165 0.09 -35.89 -5.35
N LYS A 166 -0.26 -36.79 -6.29
CA LYS A 166 -0.13 -36.52 -7.74
C LYS A 166 -0.96 -35.32 -8.18
N LEU A 167 -2.22 -35.26 -7.72
CA LEU A 167 -3.09 -34.11 -7.98
C LEU A 167 -2.52 -32.84 -7.33
N ALA A 168 -1.94 -32.95 -6.13
CA ALA A 168 -1.29 -31.82 -5.48
C ALA A 168 -0.09 -31.30 -6.30
N CYS A 169 0.74 -32.17 -6.88
CA CYS A 169 1.81 -31.76 -7.78
C CYS A 169 1.27 -31.09 -9.05
N VAL A 170 0.23 -31.63 -9.69
CA VAL A 170 -0.43 -31.00 -10.85
C VAL A 170 -0.96 -29.61 -10.50
N LEU A 171 -1.59 -29.46 -9.33
CA LEU A 171 -2.08 -28.17 -8.85
C LEU A 171 -0.93 -27.20 -8.54
N ALA A 172 0.24 -27.68 -8.11
CA ALA A 172 1.44 -26.86 -7.98
C ALA A 172 1.88 -26.30 -9.34
N GLY A 173 1.86 -27.12 -10.40
CA GLY A 173 2.12 -26.66 -11.77
C GLY A 173 1.07 -25.65 -12.25
N ALA A 174 -0.21 -25.90 -12.00
CA ALA A 174 -1.29 -24.97 -12.33
C ALA A 174 -1.15 -23.62 -11.59
N TYR A 175 -0.72 -23.64 -10.32
CA TYR A 175 -0.41 -22.43 -9.56
C TYR A 175 0.72 -21.65 -10.24
N THR A 176 1.82 -22.33 -10.61
CA THR A 176 2.96 -21.73 -11.28
C THR A 176 2.61 -21.09 -12.62
N LEU A 177 1.63 -21.64 -13.35
CA LEU A 177 1.10 -21.00 -14.57
C LEU A 177 0.17 -19.82 -14.28
N ALA A 178 -0.57 -19.87 -13.17
CA ALA A 178 -1.54 -18.83 -12.79
C ALA A 178 -0.87 -17.58 -12.20
N TYR A 179 0.28 -17.75 -11.54
CA TYR A 179 0.87 -16.69 -10.72
C TYR A 179 2.39 -16.78 -10.58
N HIS A 180 3.03 -15.63 -10.59
CA HIS A 180 4.49 -15.46 -10.60
C HIS A 180 5.21 -16.02 -9.36
N ALA A 181 4.52 -16.19 -8.24
CA ALA A 181 5.09 -16.61 -6.97
C ALA A 181 5.33 -18.14 -6.90
N PHE A 182 6.06 -18.71 -7.86
CA PHE A 182 6.28 -20.17 -7.95
C PHE A 182 7.00 -20.77 -6.73
N TYR A 183 7.67 -19.95 -5.91
CA TYR A 183 8.26 -20.37 -4.63
C TYR A 183 7.21 -20.75 -3.57
N VAL A 184 5.96 -20.29 -3.69
CA VAL A 184 4.86 -20.65 -2.77
C VAL A 184 4.50 -22.14 -2.87
N PRO A 185 4.14 -22.71 -4.04
CA PRO A 185 3.85 -24.13 -4.15
C PRO A 185 5.07 -25.00 -3.84
N LEU A 186 6.29 -24.50 -4.10
CA LEU A 186 7.53 -25.17 -3.69
C LEU A 186 7.62 -25.29 -2.16
N ALA A 187 7.39 -24.21 -1.43
CA ALA A 187 7.40 -24.22 0.04
C ALA A 187 6.31 -25.15 0.60
N ILE A 188 5.10 -25.11 0.05
CA ILE A 188 4.00 -26.00 0.44
C ILE A 188 4.38 -27.47 0.23
N ASN A 189 4.84 -27.84 -0.97
CA ASN A 189 5.26 -29.20 -1.28
C ASN A 189 6.45 -29.63 -0.41
N GLY A 190 7.42 -28.75 -0.20
CA GLY A 190 8.58 -28.98 0.66
C GLY A 190 8.18 -29.31 2.10
N ILE A 191 7.24 -28.58 2.69
CA ILE A 191 6.74 -28.84 4.05
C ILE A 191 6.01 -30.19 4.12
N PHE A 192 5.16 -30.52 3.14
CA PHE A 192 4.50 -31.84 3.09
C PHE A 192 5.51 -32.99 2.92
N ILE A 193 6.47 -32.84 2.00
CA ILE A 193 7.53 -33.82 1.76
C ILE A 193 8.39 -34.01 3.01
N ALA A 194 8.81 -32.93 3.67
CA ALA A 194 9.56 -32.99 4.92
C ALA A 194 8.77 -33.72 6.00
N SER A 195 7.47 -33.45 6.13
CA SER A 195 6.64 -34.15 7.11
C SER A 195 6.50 -35.66 6.81
N LEU A 196 6.34 -36.04 5.55
CA LEU A 196 6.30 -37.44 5.12
C LEU A 196 7.64 -38.16 5.36
N PHE A 197 8.76 -37.47 5.11
CA PHE A 197 10.09 -37.96 5.39
C PHE A 197 10.29 -38.22 6.89
N LEU A 198 9.89 -37.27 7.74
CA LEU A 198 9.90 -37.42 9.20
C LEU A 198 8.96 -38.53 9.71
N ALA A 199 7.93 -38.89 8.93
CA ALA A 199 7.10 -40.06 9.20
C ALA A 199 7.73 -41.39 8.73
N GLY A 200 8.91 -41.36 8.10
CA GLY A 200 9.62 -42.52 7.56
C GLY A 200 9.10 -42.99 6.20
N THR A 201 8.42 -42.13 5.45
CA THR A 201 7.94 -42.43 4.10
C THR A 201 9.05 -42.20 3.08
N ASN A 202 9.16 -43.06 2.06
CA ASN A 202 10.04 -42.77 0.92
C ASN A 202 9.46 -41.62 0.08
N VAL A 203 10.16 -40.48 0.08
CA VAL A 203 9.70 -39.25 -0.57
C VAL A 203 10.22 -39.01 -1.99
N SER A 204 11.11 -39.87 -2.51
CA SER A 204 11.73 -39.71 -3.83
C SER A 204 10.72 -39.41 -4.95
N ARG A 205 9.62 -40.16 -5.02
CA ARG A 205 8.55 -39.94 -6.01
C ARG A 205 7.87 -38.58 -5.84
N HIS A 206 7.63 -38.14 -4.61
CA HIS A 206 6.99 -36.87 -4.32
C HIS A 206 7.86 -35.68 -4.75
N VAL A 207 9.16 -35.78 -4.49
CA VAL A 207 10.17 -34.80 -4.95
C VAL A 207 10.21 -34.75 -6.48
N ALA A 208 10.35 -35.90 -7.14
CA ALA A 208 10.43 -35.98 -8.60
C ALA A 208 9.18 -35.39 -9.28
N TRP A 209 7.98 -35.73 -8.81
CA TRP A 209 6.74 -35.18 -9.39
C TRP A 209 6.54 -33.70 -9.11
N THR A 210 7.00 -33.20 -7.95
CA THR A 210 6.97 -31.76 -7.66
C THR A 210 7.87 -31.00 -8.62
N ILE A 211 9.12 -31.44 -8.78
CA ILE A 211 10.09 -30.82 -9.70
C ILE A 211 9.57 -30.89 -11.14
N LEU A 212 9.13 -32.07 -11.59
CA LEU A 212 8.65 -32.26 -12.95
C LEU A 212 7.43 -31.39 -13.26
N SER A 213 6.45 -31.34 -12.36
CA SER A 213 5.23 -30.55 -12.61
C SER A 213 5.50 -29.05 -12.62
N MET A 214 6.37 -28.56 -11.73
CA MET A 214 6.73 -27.14 -11.70
C MET A 214 7.61 -26.76 -12.88
N ALA A 215 8.60 -27.59 -13.24
CA ALA A 215 9.44 -27.36 -14.41
C ALA A 215 8.60 -27.36 -15.71
N ALA A 216 7.68 -28.33 -15.86
CA ALA A 216 6.76 -28.37 -16.98
C ALA A 216 5.90 -27.10 -17.07
N ALA A 217 5.39 -26.61 -15.94
CA ALA A 217 4.63 -25.35 -15.90
C ALA A 217 5.48 -24.13 -16.26
N ILE A 218 6.71 -24.05 -15.76
CA ILE A 218 7.64 -22.96 -16.07
C ILE A 218 7.96 -22.94 -17.57
N ILE A 219 8.22 -24.10 -18.17
CA ILE A 219 8.55 -24.25 -19.60
C ILE A 219 7.32 -24.05 -20.48
N ALA A 220 6.13 -24.46 -20.02
CA ALA A 220 4.88 -24.31 -20.77
C ALA A 220 4.38 -22.84 -20.81
N ASN A 221 4.89 -21.96 -19.95
CA ASN A 221 4.61 -20.54 -20.05
C ASN A 221 5.34 -19.97 -21.29
N PRO A 222 4.63 -19.32 -22.24
CA PRO A 222 5.24 -18.77 -23.45
C PRO A 222 6.33 -17.71 -23.21
N ALA A 223 6.34 -17.09 -22.03
CA ALA A 223 7.37 -16.12 -21.62
C ALA A 223 8.62 -16.79 -21.02
N PHE A 224 8.85 -18.09 -21.22
CA PHE A 224 10.09 -18.74 -20.77
C PHE A 224 11.31 -18.26 -21.59
N PRO A 225 12.45 -17.91 -20.94
CA PRO A 225 12.74 -18.00 -19.50
C PRO A 225 12.45 -16.74 -18.66
N GLN A 226 11.92 -15.67 -19.26
CA GLN A 226 11.63 -14.39 -18.59
C GLN A 226 10.68 -14.54 -17.40
N ASN A 227 9.73 -15.49 -17.45
CA ASN A 227 8.85 -15.80 -16.31
C ASN A 227 9.61 -16.16 -15.02
N ILE A 228 10.76 -16.84 -15.12
CA ILE A 228 11.63 -17.13 -13.95
C ILE A 228 12.24 -15.83 -13.44
N ALA A 229 12.82 -15.03 -14.33
CA ALA A 229 13.46 -13.77 -13.96
C ALA A 229 12.48 -12.83 -13.27
N THR A 230 11.25 -12.73 -13.78
CA THR A 230 10.17 -11.95 -13.15
C THR A 230 9.74 -12.54 -11.81
N GLY A 231 9.63 -13.86 -11.67
CA GLY A 231 9.30 -14.48 -10.38
C GLY A 231 10.36 -14.22 -9.31
N VAL A 232 11.64 -14.31 -9.66
CA VAL A 232 12.77 -13.95 -8.78
C VAL A 232 12.75 -12.46 -8.46
N GLN A 233 12.44 -11.62 -9.45
CA GLN A 233 12.32 -10.18 -9.25
C GLN A 233 11.24 -9.83 -8.24
N VAL A 234 10.04 -10.39 -8.38
CA VAL A 234 8.94 -10.14 -7.46
C VAL A 234 9.21 -10.71 -6.07
N LEU A 235 9.88 -11.87 -5.97
CA LEU A 235 10.33 -12.38 -4.67
C LEU A 235 11.28 -11.38 -3.99
N ALA A 236 12.26 -10.86 -4.72
CA ALA A 236 13.19 -9.87 -4.20
C ALA A 236 12.48 -8.56 -3.82
N ILE A 237 11.45 -8.10 -4.55
CA ILE A 237 10.62 -6.95 -4.15
C ILE A 237 9.89 -7.25 -2.84
N ALA A 238 9.34 -8.46 -2.68
CA ALA A 238 8.62 -8.86 -1.48
C ALA A 238 9.52 -9.03 -0.24
N THR A 239 10.83 -9.29 -0.41
CA THR A 239 11.79 -9.51 0.68
C THR A 239 12.72 -8.34 0.95
N GLN A 240 12.97 -7.46 -0.03
CA GLN A 240 13.91 -6.34 0.05
C GLN A 240 13.17 -5.00 0.14
N GLN A 241 12.51 -4.75 1.28
CA GLN A 241 11.96 -3.43 1.63
C GLN A 241 13.04 -2.34 1.87
N THR A 242 14.22 -2.47 1.26
CA THR A 242 15.34 -1.52 1.35
C THR A 242 15.70 -0.93 -0.01
N SER A 243 14.77 -0.94 -0.98
CA SER A 243 14.97 -0.13 -2.19
C SER A 243 15.09 1.34 -1.81
N SER A 244 15.97 2.08 -2.48
CA SER A 244 16.04 3.55 -2.38
C SER A 244 14.78 4.28 -2.86
N ILE A 245 13.78 3.55 -3.38
CA ILE A 245 12.47 4.10 -3.72
C ILE A 245 11.75 4.47 -2.42
N PRO A 246 11.28 5.73 -2.27
CA PRO A 246 10.48 6.11 -1.12
C PRO A 246 9.25 5.22 -0.94
N GLU A 247 8.92 4.86 0.31
CA GLU A 247 7.82 3.93 0.63
C GLU A 247 6.46 4.32 0.02
N TYR A 248 6.25 5.62 -0.19
CA TYR A 248 4.99 6.14 -0.72
C TYR A 248 4.77 5.80 -2.20
N PHE A 249 5.82 5.45 -2.95
CA PHE A 249 5.70 4.96 -4.32
C PHE A 249 5.18 3.52 -4.38
N PHE A 250 5.24 2.78 -3.29
CA PHE A 250 4.74 1.42 -3.29
C PHE A 250 3.25 1.36 -2.96
N GLY A 251 2.59 0.36 -3.55
CA GLY A 251 1.25 -0.03 -3.15
C GLY A 251 1.19 -0.27 -1.63
N GLY A 252 0.13 0.22 -0.98
CA GLY A 252 -0.01 0.12 0.48
C GLY A 252 0.02 -1.32 1.00
N GLU A 253 -0.20 -2.31 0.14
CA GLU A 253 -0.20 -3.73 0.48
C GLU A 253 1.18 -4.36 0.69
N ILE A 254 2.27 -3.69 0.26
CA ILE A 254 3.63 -4.19 0.51
C ILE A 254 4.34 -3.45 1.64
N ARG A 255 3.70 -2.45 2.25
CA ARG A 255 4.26 -1.71 3.40
C ARG A 255 4.22 -2.59 4.65
N LEU A 256 5.24 -2.49 5.49
CA LEU A 256 5.18 -3.12 6.82
C LEU A 256 4.01 -2.51 7.60
N LEU A 257 3.20 -3.39 8.17
CA LEU A 257 2.18 -2.95 9.11
C LEU A 257 2.88 -2.66 10.43
N ASN A 258 2.58 -1.51 11.02
CA ASN A 258 2.97 -1.28 12.41
C ASN A 258 2.25 -2.30 13.32
N SER A 259 2.78 -2.54 14.52
CA SER A 259 2.25 -3.55 15.45
C SER A 259 0.75 -3.39 15.73
N VAL A 260 0.26 -2.15 15.82
CA VAL A 260 -1.17 -1.87 16.03
C VAL A 260 -2.00 -2.27 14.82
N GLN A 261 -1.59 -1.90 13.60
CA GLN A 261 -2.25 -2.29 12.37
C GLN A 261 -2.19 -3.80 12.17
N LEU A 262 -1.05 -4.42 12.46
CA LEU A 262 -0.87 -5.87 12.37
C LEU A 262 -1.83 -6.60 13.32
N ILE A 263 -1.95 -6.15 14.58
CA ILE A 263 -2.86 -6.75 15.55
C ILE A 263 -4.32 -6.51 15.13
N LYS A 264 -4.68 -5.27 14.78
CA LYS A 264 -6.06 -4.91 14.37
C LYS A 264 -6.50 -5.65 13.10
N GLN A 265 -5.59 -5.83 12.14
CA GLN A 265 -5.94 -6.40 10.83
C GLN A 265 -5.70 -7.92 10.76
N HIS A 266 -4.71 -8.44 11.51
CA HIS A 266 -4.22 -9.81 11.37
C HIS A 266 -3.94 -10.53 12.71
N GLY A 267 -4.13 -9.89 13.86
CA GLY A 267 -3.70 -10.41 15.16
C GLY A 267 -4.17 -11.83 15.43
N TYR A 268 -5.45 -12.12 15.24
CA TYR A 268 -5.99 -13.47 15.48
C TYR A 268 -5.44 -14.53 14.50
N MET A 269 -5.04 -14.16 13.28
CA MET A 269 -4.45 -15.10 12.31
C MET A 269 -3.00 -15.44 12.66
N ILE A 270 -2.30 -14.53 13.33
CA ILE A 270 -0.98 -14.80 13.92
C ILE A 270 -1.13 -15.69 15.16
N PHE A 271 -2.13 -15.41 16.01
CA PHE A 271 -2.33 -16.16 17.26
C PHE A 271 -3.02 -17.51 17.06
N LEU A 272 -3.82 -17.72 16.01
CA LEU A 272 -4.54 -18.97 15.80
C LEU A 272 -3.60 -20.17 15.64
N PRO A 273 -2.59 -20.16 14.75
CA PRO A 273 -1.63 -21.25 14.65
C PRO A 273 -0.86 -21.46 15.96
N LEU A 274 -0.52 -20.37 16.67
CA LEU A 274 0.15 -20.43 17.97
C LEU A 274 -0.71 -21.13 19.02
N VAL A 275 -1.99 -20.76 19.12
CA VAL A 275 -2.98 -21.39 20.00
C VAL A 275 -3.18 -22.85 19.61
N LEU A 276 -3.24 -23.17 18.31
CA LEU A 276 -3.35 -24.56 17.85
C LEU A 276 -2.12 -25.39 18.25
N VAL A 277 -0.91 -24.81 18.13
CA VAL A 277 0.33 -25.44 18.62
C VAL A 277 0.25 -25.64 20.13
N LEU A 278 -0.14 -24.62 20.90
CA LEU A 278 -0.26 -24.72 22.36
C LEU A 278 -1.28 -25.80 22.77
N VAL A 279 -2.45 -25.87 22.12
CA VAL A 279 -3.46 -26.91 22.34
C VAL A 279 -2.90 -28.31 22.04
N LEU A 280 -2.08 -28.44 21.00
CA LEU A 280 -1.41 -29.70 20.66
C LEU A 280 -0.27 -30.07 21.62
N LEU A 281 0.32 -29.07 22.29
CA LEU A 281 1.34 -29.27 23.31
C LEU A 281 0.75 -29.62 24.68
N VAL A 282 -0.54 -29.34 24.94
CA VAL A 282 -1.19 -29.75 26.20
C VAL A 282 -1.26 -31.28 26.27
N PRO A 283 -0.56 -31.90 27.25
CA PRO A 283 -0.44 -33.35 27.34
C PRO A 283 -1.72 -33.96 27.94
N ARG A 284 -2.82 -33.98 27.18
CA ARG A 284 -3.99 -34.80 27.51
C ARG A 284 -3.87 -36.17 26.84
N SER A 285 -3.11 -37.04 27.50
CA SER A 285 -3.05 -38.52 27.49
C SER A 285 -3.16 -39.33 26.18
N ASN A 286 -3.43 -38.76 25.01
CA ASN A 286 -3.39 -39.43 23.70
C ASN A 286 -2.98 -38.50 22.53
N THR A 287 -2.90 -37.18 22.74
CA THR A 287 -2.34 -36.20 21.78
C THR A 287 -0.83 -35.98 21.99
N THR A 288 -0.07 -37.02 22.36
CA THR A 288 1.41 -37.02 22.37
C THR A 288 1.96 -37.06 20.93
N LEU A 289 1.42 -36.27 20.00
CA LEU A 289 1.82 -36.30 18.59
C LEU A 289 3.14 -35.54 18.38
N THR A 290 3.28 -34.36 19.00
CA THR A 290 4.50 -33.54 18.98
C THR A 290 5.57 -34.08 19.92
N TRP A 291 5.18 -34.49 21.14
CA TRP A 291 6.14 -34.98 22.14
C TRP A 291 6.79 -36.31 21.76
N ASN A 292 6.04 -37.22 21.12
CA ASN A 292 6.62 -38.48 20.64
C ASN A 292 7.56 -38.26 19.43
N ALA A 293 7.27 -37.29 18.56
CA ALA A 293 8.16 -36.93 17.45
C ALA A 293 9.50 -36.37 17.95
N ILE A 294 9.46 -35.49 18.96
CA ILE A 294 10.65 -34.97 19.66
C ILE A 294 11.46 -36.12 20.30
N ARG A 295 10.79 -37.18 20.78
CA ARG A 295 11.43 -38.39 21.34
C ARG A 295 11.80 -39.45 20.27
N GLY A 296 11.88 -39.08 18.99
CA GLY A 296 12.32 -39.97 17.92
C GLY A 296 11.32 -41.05 17.48
N ARG A 297 10.04 -40.95 17.87
CA ARG A 297 8.98 -41.84 17.36
C ARG A 297 8.36 -41.27 16.09
N LYS A 298 7.96 -42.15 15.16
CA LYS A 298 7.35 -41.76 13.88
C LYS A 298 6.11 -40.89 14.06
N LEU A 299 6.00 -39.83 13.25
CA LEU A 299 4.80 -38.96 13.19
C LEU A 299 3.57 -39.78 12.78
N ARG A 300 2.51 -39.77 13.59
CA ARG A 300 1.26 -40.48 13.30
C ARG A 300 0.36 -39.74 12.30
N CYS A 301 0.51 -38.43 12.15
CA CYS A 301 -0.33 -37.58 11.28
C CYS A 301 0.54 -36.52 10.57
N PRO A 302 1.37 -36.91 9.60
CA PRO A 302 2.23 -35.98 8.87
C PRO A 302 1.42 -34.85 8.18
N GLU A 303 0.18 -35.12 7.75
CA GLU A 303 -0.66 -34.14 7.08
C GLU A 303 -1.03 -32.98 8.00
N LEU A 304 -1.37 -33.26 9.27
CA LEU A 304 -1.68 -32.21 10.24
C LEU A 304 -0.45 -31.36 10.52
N PHE A 305 0.71 -32.00 10.71
CA PHE A 305 1.97 -31.28 10.94
C PHE A 305 2.33 -30.39 9.76
N ALA A 306 2.18 -30.88 8.53
CA ALA A 306 2.45 -30.10 7.32
C ALA A 306 1.51 -28.90 7.18
N VAL A 307 0.19 -29.08 7.33
CA VAL A 307 -0.77 -27.97 7.22
C VAL A 307 -0.54 -26.92 8.33
N LEU A 308 -0.21 -27.34 9.55
CA LEU A 308 0.19 -26.43 10.62
C LEU A 308 1.49 -25.70 10.31
N GLY A 309 2.49 -26.40 9.79
CA GLY A 309 3.76 -25.80 9.37
C GLY A 309 3.58 -24.74 8.29
N ILE A 310 2.72 -25.00 7.30
CA ILE A 310 2.36 -24.02 6.27
C ILE A 310 1.66 -22.82 6.90
N SER A 311 0.64 -23.06 7.73
CA SER A 311 -0.09 -22.00 8.42
C SER A 311 0.82 -21.10 9.26
N LEU A 312 1.73 -21.71 10.04
CA LEU A 312 2.72 -21.01 10.86
C LEU A 312 3.71 -20.21 10.01
N LEU A 313 4.26 -20.82 8.96
CA LEU A 313 5.20 -20.15 8.06
C LEU A 313 4.57 -18.89 7.49
N PHE A 314 3.39 -19.00 6.86
CA PHE A 314 2.77 -17.85 6.21
C PHE A 314 2.24 -16.83 7.22
N SER A 315 1.85 -17.25 8.43
CA SER A 315 1.52 -16.30 9.50
C SER A 315 2.75 -15.53 10.00
N ALA A 316 3.90 -16.18 10.09
CA ALA A 316 5.17 -15.52 10.39
C ALA A 316 5.60 -14.57 9.27
N LEU A 317 5.35 -14.94 8.01
CA LEU A 317 5.65 -14.07 6.87
C LEU A 317 4.76 -12.82 6.81
N ILE A 318 3.62 -12.75 7.53
CA ILE A 318 2.81 -11.52 7.64
C ILE A 318 3.64 -10.37 8.23
N PHE A 319 4.59 -10.68 9.13
CA PHE A 319 5.50 -9.69 9.70
C PHE A 319 6.50 -9.12 8.69
N LEU A 320 6.75 -9.83 7.59
CA LEU A 320 7.63 -9.36 6.50
C LEU A 320 6.83 -8.71 5.38
N THR A 321 5.69 -9.29 5.03
CA THR A 321 4.82 -8.78 3.98
C THR A 321 3.37 -9.04 4.35
N PRO A 322 2.50 -8.01 4.38
CA PRO A 322 1.09 -8.19 4.70
C PRO A 322 0.45 -9.22 3.79
N ARG A 323 0.83 -9.26 2.50
CA ARG A 323 0.33 -10.19 1.47
C ARG A 323 0.40 -11.67 1.86
N ALA A 324 1.32 -12.08 2.74
CA ALA A 324 1.39 -13.46 3.21
C ALA A 324 0.08 -13.93 3.88
N PHE A 325 -0.74 -13.00 4.36
CA PHE A 325 -2.05 -13.30 4.94
C PHE A 325 -3.00 -13.99 3.95
N GLU A 326 -2.88 -13.74 2.64
CA GLU A 326 -3.71 -14.37 1.61
C GLU A 326 -3.52 -15.89 1.57
N ILE A 327 -2.34 -16.34 2.00
CA ILE A 327 -1.98 -17.75 2.10
C ILE A 327 -2.23 -18.28 3.51
N ALA A 328 -1.92 -17.48 4.53
CA ALA A 328 -2.12 -17.86 5.93
C ALA A 328 -3.59 -18.15 6.26
N VAL A 329 -4.53 -17.37 5.69
CA VAL A 329 -5.98 -17.54 5.93
C VAL A 329 -6.49 -18.93 5.53
N PRO A 330 -6.40 -19.36 4.26
CA PRO A 330 -6.86 -20.68 3.87
C PRO A 330 -6.06 -21.80 4.55
N ALA A 331 -4.74 -21.65 4.73
CA ALA A 331 -3.93 -22.65 5.42
C ALA A 331 -4.36 -22.84 6.89
N GLY A 332 -4.59 -21.76 7.62
CA GLY A 332 -5.06 -21.78 9.01
C GLY A 332 -6.44 -22.40 9.15
N MET A 333 -7.36 -22.10 8.23
CA MET A 333 -8.68 -22.72 8.20
C MET A 333 -8.62 -24.23 7.96
N ILE A 334 -7.77 -24.68 7.02
CA ILE A 334 -7.57 -26.11 6.77
C ILE A 334 -6.90 -26.76 7.98
N ALA A 335 -5.95 -26.10 8.65
CA ALA A 335 -5.28 -26.60 9.86
C ALA A 335 -6.30 -26.85 10.97
N LEU A 336 -7.12 -25.83 11.27
CA LEU A 336 -8.19 -25.91 12.27
C LEU A 336 -9.18 -27.02 11.93
N ALA A 337 -9.65 -27.08 10.68
CA ALA A 337 -10.59 -28.10 10.23
C ALA A 337 -9.99 -29.52 10.32
N THR A 338 -8.68 -29.65 10.09
CA THR A 338 -7.97 -30.93 10.24
C THR A 338 -7.89 -31.33 11.71
N LEU A 339 -7.54 -30.40 12.60
CA LEU A 339 -7.49 -30.64 14.04
C LEU A 339 -8.87 -31.00 14.60
N ALA A 340 -9.90 -30.22 14.29
CA ALA A 340 -11.26 -30.47 14.73
C ALA A 340 -11.78 -31.84 14.23
N GLY A 341 -11.44 -32.24 13.01
CA GLY A 341 -11.81 -33.56 12.47
C GLY A 341 -11.20 -34.75 13.21
N GLN A 342 -10.00 -34.59 13.81
CA GLN A 342 -9.36 -35.65 14.59
C GLN A 342 -10.04 -35.88 15.96
N HIS A 343 -10.73 -34.86 16.47
CA HIS A 343 -11.33 -34.87 17.79
C HIS A 343 -12.86 -34.99 17.71
N GLN A 344 -13.41 -36.20 17.64
CA GLN A 344 -14.84 -36.36 17.34
C GLN A 344 -15.81 -35.65 18.29
N ARG A 345 -15.55 -35.63 19.60
CA ARG A 345 -16.42 -34.95 20.60
C ARG A 345 -16.05 -33.48 20.80
N THR A 346 -14.77 -33.19 21.00
CA THR A 346 -14.30 -31.83 21.29
C THR A 346 -14.16 -30.96 20.03
N GLY A 347 -14.02 -31.55 18.85
CA GLY A 347 -13.86 -30.84 17.57
C GLY A 347 -15.03 -29.94 17.22
N ARG A 348 -16.26 -30.35 17.55
CA ARG A 348 -17.44 -29.48 17.38
C ARG A 348 -17.33 -28.23 18.25
N TRP A 349 -16.97 -28.40 19.52
CA TRP A 349 -16.78 -27.27 20.44
C TRP A 349 -15.59 -26.39 20.05
N ILE A 350 -14.47 -26.98 19.63
CA ILE A 350 -13.32 -26.24 19.10
C ILE A 350 -13.76 -25.37 17.91
N THR A 351 -14.56 -25.95 16.99
CA THR A 351 -15.07 -25.21 15.82
C THR A 351 -16.02 -24.10 16.23
N VAL A 352 -16.95 -24.35 17.16
CA VAL A 352 -17.90 -23.33 17.65
C VAL A 352 -17.17 -22.21 18.39
N VAL A 353 -16.29 -22.54 19.34
CA VAL A 353 -15.50 -21.56 20.08
C VAL A 353 -14.63 -20.74 19.14
N PHE A 354 -14.01 -21.39 18.16
CA PHE A 354 -13.28 -20.69 17.11
C PHE A 354 -14.19 -19.71 16.35
N LEU A 355 -15.32 -20.15 15.81
CA LEU A 355 -16.22 -19.28 15.04
C LEU A 355 -16.73 -18.11 15.89
N VAL A 356 -17.10 -18.35 17.15
CA VAL A 356 -17.56 -17.29 18.07
C VAL A 356 -16.46 -16.29 18.38
N THR A 357 -15.26 -16.75 18.76
CA THR A 357 -14.13 -15.86 19.04
C THR A 357 -13.70 -15.11 17.78
N PHE A 358 -13.64 -15.78 16.64
CA PHE A 358 -13.33 -15.18 15.35
C PHE A 358 -14.32 -14.07 15.00
N VAL A 359 -15.63 -14.31 15.14
CA VAL A 359 -16.67 -13.28 14.93
C VAL A 359 -16.49 -12.11 15.91
N ALA A 360 -16.35 -12.37 17.20
CA ALA A 360 -16.26 -11.33 18.23
C ALA A 360 -15.06 -10.40 18.02
N PHE A 361 -13.91 -10.93 17.60
CA PHE A 361 -12.69 -10.14 17.39
C PHE A 361 -12.67 -9.43 16.03
N HIS A 362 -13.23 -10.04 14.99
CA HIS A 362 -13.02 -9.53 13.64
C HIS A 362 -14.16 -8.71 13.06
N VAL A 363 -15.40 -8.93 13.50
CA VAL A 363 -16.53 -8.14 12.99
C VAL A 363 -16.33 -6.66 13.27
N PRO A 364 -15.92 -6.20 14.47
CA PRO A 364 -15.68 -4.78 14.72
C PRO A 364 -14.64 -4.17 13.76
N GLY A 365 -13.44 -4.79 13.66
CA GLY A 365 -12.40 -4.30 12.76
C GLY A 365 -12.76 -4.39 11.28
N SER A 366 -13.61 -5.36 10.90
CA SER A 366 -14.14 -5.50 9.55
C SER A 366 -15.17 -4.43 9.22
N LEU A 367 -16.06 -4.10 10.17
CA LEU A 367 -17.02 -3.02 10.03
C LEU A 367 -16.32 -1.66 9.97
N ASP A 368 -15.33 -1.41 10.84
CA ASP A 368 -14.49 -0.22 10.79
C ASP A 368 -13.81 -0.08 9.43
N ARG A 369 -13.32 -1.19 8.88
CA ARG A 369 -12.67 -1.20 7.57
C ARG A 369 -13.66 -0.98 6.44
N ILE A 370 -14.80 -1.65 6.44
CA ILE A 370 -15.86 -1.47 5.45
C ILE A 370 -16.31 -0.01 5.47
N HIS A 371 -16.51 0.56 6.65
CA HIS A 371 -16.82 1.98 6.84
C HIS A 371 -15.69 2.87 6.30
N ALA A 372 -14.43 2.61 6.69
CA ALA A 372 -13.30 3.38 6.18
C ALA A 372 -13.18 3.29 4.65
N THR A 373 -13.36 2.12 4.05
CA THR A 373 -13.32 1.97 2.58
C THR A 373 -14.53 2.57 1.87
N SER A 374 -15.70 2.61 2.48
CA SER A 374 -16.89 3.24 1.88
C SER A 374 -16.88 4.76 2.00
N VAL A 375 -16.26 5.30 3.06
CA VAL A 375 -16.14 6.74 3.30
C VAL A 375 -14.92 7.35 2.60
N PHE A 376 -13.75 6.69 2.64
CA PHE A 376 -12.49 7.29 2.20
C PHE A 376 -12.02 6.89 0.79
N ASN A 377 -12.62 5.88 0.16
CA ASN A 377 -12.33 5.57 -1.23
C ASN A 377 -13.52 5.94 -2.09
N PRO A 378 -13.46 7.08 -2.79
CA PRO A 378 -14.32 7.27 -3.95
C PRO A 378 -14.07 6.13 -4.94
N THR A 379 -15.13 5.70 -5.58
CA THR A 379 -15.11 4.64 -6.58
C THR A 379 -14.07 4.95 -7.68
N VAL A 380 -13.35 3.94 -8.16
CA VAL A 380 -12.44 4.06 -9.31
C VAL A 380 -13.19 4.42 -10.59
N ALA A 381 -14.53 4.30 -10.62
CA ALA A 381 -15.33 4.73 -11.76
C ALA A 381 -15.14 6.24 -12.09
N PRO A 382 -15.37 7.20 -11.15
CA PRO A 382 -14.98 8.61 -11.31
C PRO A 382 -13.54 8.81 -11.77
N ALA A 383 -12.57 8.13 -11.14
CA ALA A 383 -11.16 8.27 -11.51
C ALA A 383 -10.88 7.80 -12.95
N SER A 384 -11.41 6.62 -13.32
CA SER A 384 -11.29 6.05 -14.66
C SER A 384 -11.91 6.97 -15.71
N GLU A 385 -13.08 7.52 -15.42
CA GLU A 385 -13.77 8.43 -16.33
C GLU A 385 -13.05 9.78 -16.45
N SER A 386 -12.56 10.36 -15.35
CA SER A 386 -11.73 11.57 -15.39
C SER A 386 -10.44 11.34 -16.20
N ILE A 387 -9.75 10.21 -15.98
CA ILE A 387 -8.57 9.82 -16.75
C ILE A 387 -8.93 9.63 -18.23
N ARG A 388 -10.03 8.95 -18.55
CA ARG A 388 -10.50 8.75 -19.93
C ARG A 388 -10.79 10.08 -20.62
N ARG A 389 -11.42 11.04 -19.94
CA ARG A 389 -11.67 12.39 -20.45
C ARG A 389 -10.37 13.15 -20.70
N ALA A 390 -9.43 13.10 -19.76
CA ALA A 390 -8.11 13.70 -19.93
C ALA A 390 -7.40 13.09 -21.15
N LEU A 391 -7.38 11.76 -21.28
CA LEU A 391 -6.77 11.07 -22.42
C LEU A 391 -7.44 11.36 -23.77
N SER A 392 -8.70 11.80 -23.79
CA SER A 392 -9.43 12.09 -25.02
C SER A 392 -8.91 13.32 -25.78
N VAL A 393 -8.16 14.21 -25.12
CA VAL A 393 -7.58 15.41 -25.76
C VAL A 393 -6.27 15.13 -26.47
N ILE A 394 -5.64 13.98 -26.21
CA ILE A 394 -4.43 13.55 -26.90
C ILE A 394 -4.85 13.07 -28.30
N PRO A 395 -4.36 13.69 -29.38
CA PRO A 395 -4.60 13.22 -30.74
C PRO A 395 -4.31 11.73 -30.92
N GLN A 396 -5.03 11.08 -31.84
CA GLN A 396 -4.84 9.67 -32.21
C GLN A 396 -3.89 9.51 -33.42
N ASP A 397 -3.09 10.54 -33.73
CA ASP A 397 -2.22 10.59 -34.90
C ASP A 397 -0.82 10.02 -34.61
N GLY A 398 -0.67 8.72 -34.82
CA GLY A 398 0.61 8.03 -34.66
C GLY A 398 0.94 7.64 -33.22
N GLN A 399 2.16 7.14 -33.00
CA GLN A 399 2.59 6.54 -31.74
C GLN A 399 3.11 7.60 -30.76
N LYS A 400 2.20 8.25 -30.03
CA LYS A 400 2.54 9.24 -29.01
C LYS A 400 2.93 8.58 -27.69
N LYS A 401 3.81 9.22 -26.93
CA LYS A 401 4.22 8.78 -25.60
C LYS A 401 3.76 9.76 -24.51
N VAL A 402 3.20 9.22 -23.44
CA VAL A 402 2.70 9.97 -22.29
C VAL A 402 3.62 9.74 -21.10
N PHE A 403 4.14 10.83 -20.53
CA PHE A 403 4.71 10.82 -19.20
C PHE A 403 3.57 10.71 -18.17
N ASN A 404 3.32 9.51 -17.66
CA ASN A 404 2.32 9.26 -16.63
C ASN A 404 2.88 9.63 -15.24
N TRP A 405 2.23 10.58 -14.57
CA TRP A 405 2.65 11.09 -13.26
C TRP A 405 2.85 10.00 -12.21
N SER A 406 1.94 9.02 -12.18
CA SER A 406 2.01 7.86 -11.29
C SER A 406 1.87 6.57 -12.08
N TRP A 407 2.54 5.52 -11.61
CA TRP A 407 2.41 4.15 -12.12
C TRP A 407 0.97 3.63 -12.04
N TRP A 408 0.18 4.19 -11.11
CA TRP A 408 -1.24 3.86 -10.92
C TRP A 408 -2.11 4.28 -12.12
N VAL A 409 -1.67 5.27 -12.92
CA VAL A 409 -2.42 5.79 -14.08
C VAL A 409 -2.25 4.90 -15.31
N SER A 410 -1.11 4.23 -15.46
CA SER A 410 -0.77 3.46 -16.67
C SER A 410 -1.74 2.32 -17.00
N PRO A 411 -2.30 1.56 -16.02
CA PRO A 411 -3.36 0.59 -16.30
C PRO A 411 -4.56 1.20 -17.05
N PHE A 412 -4.93 2.44 -16.74
CA PHE A 412 -6.02 3.14 -17.41
C PHE A 412 -5.61 3.59 -18.82
N ILE A 413 -4.37 4.05 -19.01
CA ILE A 413 -3.84 4.42 -20.34
C ILE A 413 -3.86 3.20 -21.25
N LEU A 414 -3.28 2.08 -20.80
CA LEU A 414 -3.26 0.83 -21.57
C LEU A 414 -4.68 0.35 -21.94
N TYR A 415 -5.64 0.56 -21.05
CA TYR A 415 -7.02 0.16 -21.26
C TYR A 415 -7.77 1.05 -22.26
N HIS A 416 -7.78 2.36 -22.03
CA HIS A 416 -8.57 3.34 -22.77
C HIS A 416 -7.90 3.81 -24.07
N ARG A 417 -6.57 3.85 -24.11
CA ARG A 417 -5.75 4.32 -25.22
C ARG A 417 -4.59 3.36 -25.49
N PRO A 418 -4.87 2.14 -25.99
CA PRO A 418 -3.84 1.14 -26.27
C PRO A 418 -2.89 1.57 -27.40
N ASP A 419 -3.18 2.66 -28.10
CA ASP A 419 -2.33 3.31 -29.09
C ASP A 419 -1.22 4.18 -28.47
N LEU A 420 -1.33 4.55 -27.19
CA LEU A 420 -0.36 5.38 -26.49
C LEU A 420 0.72 4.54 -25.80
N ARG A 421 1.95 5.06 -25.81
CA ARG A 421 3.06 4.56 -24.99
C ARG A 421 3.14 5.31 -23.66
N PHE A 422 3.72 4.70 -22.65
CA PHE A 422 3.89 5.29 -21.31
C PHE A 422 5.14 4.75 -20.63
N ILE A 423 5.54 5.41 -19.53
CA ILE A 423 6.86 5.21 -18.93
C ILE A 423 6.94 3.88 -18.16
N ASP A 424 5.91 3.57 -17.38
CA ASP A 424 5.91 2.37 -16.56
C ASP A 424 4.52 1.79 -16.37
N LEU A 425 4.44 0.60 -15.76
CA LEU A 425 3.20 -0.14 -15.60
C LEU A 425 3.27 -1.02 -14.36
N LEU A 426 2.21 -1.03 -13.56
CA LEU A 426 2.11 -1.78 -12.31
C LEU A 426 3.14 -1.30 -11.28
N ASP A 427 4.21 -2.07 -11.03
CA ASP A 427 5.14 -1.80 -9.94
C ASP A 427 6.29 -0.88 -10.40
N PRO A 428 6.53 0.28 -9.74
CA PRO A 428 7.58 1.21 -10.16
C PRO A 428 9.00 0.61 -10.10
N THR A 429 9.20 -0.50 -9.37
CA THR A 429 10.48 -1.21 -9.36
C THR A 429 10.83 -1.84 -10.70
N PHE A 430 9.88 -2.07 -11.61
CA PHE A 430 10.19 -2.52 -12.97
C PHE A 430 11.06 -1.49 -13.69
N LEU A 431 10.71 -0.21 -13.60
CA LEU A 431 11.53 0.88 -14.14
C LEU A 431 12.86 0.96 -13.39
N GLN A 432 12.86 0.94 -12.05
CA GLN A 432 14.09 1.03 -11.26
C GLN A 432 15.10 -0.07 -11.61
N ARG A 433 14.65 -1.30 -11.82
CA ARG A 433 15.58 -2.39 -12.17
C ARG A 433 16.08 -2.32 -13.60
N LYS A 434 15.25 -1.81 -14.51
CA LYS A 434 15.62 -1.67 -15.91
C LYS A 434 16.55 -0.47 -16.13
N SER A 435 16.23 0.66 -15.51
CA SER A 435 17.04 1.88 -15.47
C SER A 435 16.88 2.59 -14.10
N PRO A 436 17.82 2.36 -13.16
CA PRO A 436 17.82 3.05 -11.88
C PRO A 436 17.87 4.58 -12.01
N GLU A 437 18.55 5.09 -13.04
CA GLU A 437 18.72 6.52 -13.31
C GLU A 437 17.42 7.16 -13.78
N MET A 438 16.73 6.54 -14.75
CA MET A 438 15.39 7.00 -15.14
C MET A 438 14.43 6.94 -13.96
N SER A 439 14.47 5.89 -13.13
CA SER A 439 13.64 5.84 -11.93
C SER A 439 13.92 6.98 -10.96
N LYS A 440 15.19 7.36 -10.74
CA LYS A 440 15.55 8.50 -9.87
C LYS A 440 15.07 9.82 -10.46
N LEU A 441 15.27 10.04 -11.77
CA LEU A 441 14.82 11.24 -12.47
C LEU A 441 13.30 11.37 -12.42
N ARG A 442 12.57 10.27 -12.61
CA ARG A 442 11.11 10.27 -12.47
C ARG A 442 10.67 10.65 -11.06
N VAL A 443 11.32 10.09 -10.03
CA VAL A 443 11.05 10.46 -8.64
C VAL A 443 11.33 11.94 -8.40
N ALA A 444 12.44 12.48 -8.95
CA ALA A 444 12.77 13.90 -8.84
C ALA A 444 11.74 14.80 -9.54
N VAL A 445 11.26 14.42 -10.73
CA VAL A 445 10.17 15.13 -11.43
C VAL A 445 8.86 15.07 -10.64
N TYR A 446 8.52 13.91 -10.08
CA TYR A 446 7.31 13.72 -9.27
C TYR A 446 7.32 14.56 -7.99
N GLU A 447 8.46 14.57 -7.29
CA GLU A 447 8.68 15.37 -6.07
C GLU A 447 9.00 16.83 -6.37
N ASP A 448 8.94 17.24 -7.65
CA ASP A 448 9.20 18.61 -8.07
C ASP A 448 10.59 19.13 -7.64
N ARG A 449 11.55 18.20 -7.55
CA ARG A 449 12.97 18.47 -7.27
C ARG A 449 13.79 18.68 -8.54
N GLU A 450 13.24 18.38 -9.70
CA GLU A 450 13.90 18.61 -10.98
C GLU A 450 13.76 20.06 -11.41
N THR A 451 14.89 20.71 -11.70
CA THR A 451 14.95 22.13 -12.08
C THR A 451 14.52 22.38 -13.52
N ASP A 452 14.72 21.40 -14.41
CA ASP A 452 14.31 21.46 -15.81
C ASP A 452 13.43 20.23 -16.15
N PRO A 453 12.17 20.20 -15.67
CA PRO A 453 11.30 19.05 -15.89
C PRO A 453 11.00 18.83 -17.37
N TRP A 454 10.98 19.90 -18.19
CA TRP A 454 10.84 19.77 -19.64
C TRP A 454 11.99 18.95 -20.23
N PHE A 455 13.24 19.25 -19.88
CA PHE A 455 14.38 18.53 -20.41
C PHE A 455 14.27 17.04 -20.11
N VAL A 456 13.96 16.68 -18.85
CA VAL A 456 13.82 15.28 -18.45
C VAL A 456 12.66 14.59 -19.17
N VAL A 457 11.48 15.20 -19.19
CA VAL A 457 10.29 14.62 -19.84
C VAL A 457 10.50 14.44 -21.35
N ARG A 458 11.08 15.44 -22.03
CA ARG A 458 11.24 15.41 -23.49
C ARG A 458 12.46 14.62 -23.95
N ASN A 459 13.62 14.82 -23.32
CA ASN A 459 14.89 14.29 -23.82
C ASN A 459 15.30 12.98 -23.17
N VAL A 460 14.85 12.70 -21.93
CA VAL A 460 15.15 11.43 -21.25
C VAL A 460 14.01 10.44 -21.46
N PHE A 461 12.78 10.86 -21.20
CA PHE A 461 11.62 9.96 -21.33
C PHE A 461 10.99 9.93 -22.72
N HIS A 462 11.39 10.85 -23.61
CA HIS A 462 10.85 10.96 -24.97
C HIS A 462 9.33 11.08 -25.01
N ALA A 463 8.74 11.76 -24.02
CA ALA A 463 7.31 11.96 -23.95
C ALA A 463 6.87 13.16 -24.82
N ASP A 464 5.71 13.01 -25.45
CA ASP A 464 5.03 14.06 -26.22
C ASP A 464 3.99 14.78 -25.37
N TYR A 465 3.47 14.10 -24.35
CA TYR A 465 2.46 14.60 -23.44
C TYR A 465 2.82 14.26 -22.01
N VAL A 466 2.34 15.09 -21.07
CA VAL A 466 2.41 14.82 -19.63
C VAL A 466 0.99 14.71 -19.12
N MET A 467 0.71 13.68 -18.33
CA MET A 467 -0.56 13.52 -17.65
C MET A 467 -0.35 13.63 -16.15
N ILE A 468 -0.85 14.71 -15.54
CA ILE A 468 -0.60 15.08 -14.14
C ILE A 468 -1.90 15.47 -13.41
N PRO A 469 -1.94 15.42 -12.06
CA PRO A 469 -3.08 15.91 -11.30
C PRO A 469 -3.38 17.38 -11.59
N ASP A 470 -4.65 17.77 -11.59
CA ASP A 470 -5.07 19.15 -11.86
C ASP A 470 -4.43 20.18 -10.92
N SER A 471 -4.15 19.78 -9.68
CA SER A 471 -3.45 20.61 -8.68
C SER A 471 -2.04 21.02 -9.10
N MET A 472 -1.38 20.27 -9.99
CA MET A 472 -0.02 20.55 -10.48
C MET A 472 -0.02 21.20 -11.87
N ALA A 473 -1.14 21.12 -12.59
CA ALA A 473 -1.26 21.57 -13.98
C ALA A 473 -0.94 23.05 -14.18
N GLY A 474 -1.49 23.91 -13.31
CA GLY A 474 -1.28 25.35 -13.39
C GLY A 474 0.19 25.74 -13.27
N ARG A 475 0.93 25.08 -12.37
CA ARG A 475 2.36 25.33 -12.16
C ARG A 475 3.19 24.94 -13.38
N TRP A 476 2.99 23.73 -13.92
CA TRP A 476 3.73 23.27 -15.08
C TRP A 476 3.41 24.08 -16.35
N ALA A 477 2.17 24.56 -16.49
CA ALA A 477 1.77 25.44 -17.58
C ALA A 477 2.42 26.83 -17.55
N THR A 478 3.08 27.23 -16.45
CA THR A 478 3.88 28.47 -16.43
C THR A 478 5.19 28.35 -17.19
N ASP A 479 5.69 27.13 -17.37
CA ASP A 479 6.86 26.87 -18.21
C ASP A 479 6.42 26.88 -19.69
N PRO A 480 7.02 27.75 -20.53
CA PRO A 480 6.61 27.91 -21.92
C PRO A 480 6.77 26.63 -22.77
N HIS A 481 7.49 25.62 -22.27
CA HIS A 481 7.64 24.34 -22.95
C HIS A 481 6.48 23.36 -22.70
N PHE A 482 5.53 23.70 -21.82
CA PHE A 482 4.32 22.91 -21.62
C PHE A 482 3.09 23.72 -22.01
N THR A 483 2.27 23.17 -22.89
CA THR A 483 0.98 23.78 -23.25
C THR A 483 -0.15 22.96 -22.63
N LEU A 484 -0.87 23.57 -21.68
CA LEU A 484 -2.04 22.94 -21.09
C LEU A 484 -3.11 22.71 -22.17
N MET A 485 -3.49 21.45 -22.35
CA MET A 485 -4.56 21.07 -23.27
C MET A 485 -5.90 21.33 -22.58
N LYS A 486 -6.89 21.79 -23.34
CA LYS A 486 -8.24 22.02 -22.81
C LYS A 486 -8.92 20.68 -22.51
N THR A 487 -8.75 20.18 -21.29
CA THR A 487 -9.40 18.96 -20.80
C THR A 487 -10.86 19.25 -20.41
N PRO A 488 -11.80 18.33 -20.69
CA PRO A 488 -13.12 18.39 -20.10
C PRO A 488 -13.00 18.35 -18.57
N PRO A 489 -13.89 19.04 -17.82
CA PRO A 489 -13.86 18.99 -16.36
C PRO A 489 -13.98 17.54 -15.86
N PRO A 490 -13.27 17.19 -14.78
CA PRO A 490 -13.34 15.85 -14.21
C PRO A 490 -14.75 15.55 -13.68
N VAL A 491 -15.06 14.27 -13.52
CA VAL A 491 -16.33 13.86 -12.88
C VAL A 491 -16.35 14.23 -11.40
N ASP A 492 -15.17 14.18 -10.78
CA ASP A 492 -14.93 14.49 -9.38
C ASP A 492 -13.56 15.19 -9.31
N GLU A 493 -13.54 16.40 -8.75
CA GLU A 493 -12.35 17.26 -8.68
C GLU A 493 -11.16 16.59 -7.99
N ARG A 494 -11.40 15.64 -7.08
CA ARG A 494 -10.34 14.87 -6.40
C ARG A 494 -9.55 13.97 -7.35
N TYR A 495 -10.12 13.67 -8.52
CA TYR A 495 -9.51 12.85 -9.57
C TYR A 495 -9.28 13.63 -10.86
N GLY A 496 -9.18 14.95 -10.73
CA GLY A 496 -8.78 15.83 -11.81
C GLY A 496 -7.43 15.45 -12.40
N PHE A 497 -7.39 15.17 -13.69
CA PHE A 497 -6.15 15.02 -14.43
C PHE A 497 -6.14 15.95 -15.64
N SER A 498 -5.02 16.62 -15.80
CA SER A 498 -4.73 17.51 -16.90
C SER A 498 -3.69 16.89 -17.81
N VAL A 499 -3.80 17.24 -19.09
CA VAL A 499 -2.83 16.84 -20.10
C VAL A 499 -2.09 18.09 -20.57
N LEU A 500 -0.77 18.05 -20.57
CA LEU A 500 0.08 19.09 -21.12
C LEU A 500 0.78 18.53 -22.36
N LYS A 501 0.77 19.28 -23.47
CA LYS A 501 1.59 18.99 -24.63
C LYS A 501 3.01 19.48 -24.36
N VAL A 502 3.99 18.63 -24.61
CA VAL A 502 5.42 18.94 -24.46
C VAL A 502 5.93 19.58 -25.75
N ALA A 503 6.61 20.71 -25.65
CA ALA A 503 7.21 21.38 -26.80
C ALA A 503 8.30 20.50 -27.43
N GLU A 504 8.33 20.45 -28.77
CA GLU A 504 9.27 19.61 -29.52
C GLU A 504 10.71 20.12 -29.44
N HIS A 505 10.87 21.44 -29.30
CA HIS A 505 12.16 22.12 -29.26
C HIS A 505 12.27 23.00 -28.02
N ARG A 506 13.50 23.23 -27.57
CA ARG A 506 13.79 24.18 -26.50
C ARG A 506 13.44 25.59 -27.00
N ILE A 507 12.64 26.30 -26.22
CA ILE A 507 12.24 27.68 -26.47
C ILE A 507 13.01 28.54 -25.46
N ASP A 508 14.23 28.92 -25.83
CA ASP A 508 15.01 29.84 -25.03
C ASP A 508 14.52 31.27 -25.29
N ARG A 509 13.86 31.87 -24.28
CA ARG A 509 13.57 33.31 -24.29
C ARG A 509 14.84 34.05 -23.91
N PHE A 510 15.53 34.61 -24.90
CA PHE A 510 16.66 35.50 -24.63
C PHE A 510 16.14 36.92 -24.38
N VAL A 511 16.48 37.47 -23.21
CA VAL A 511 16.33 38.90 -22.93
C VAL A 511 17.67 39.57 -23.21
N THR A 512 17.91 39.96 -24.47
CA THR A 512 19.10 40.73 -24.85
C THR A 512 18.75 42.22 -24.86
N LYS A 513 19.36 42.98 -23.93
CA LYS A 513 19.39 44.46 -23.86
C LYS A 513 18.12 45.16 -24.40
N GLY A 514 16.99 44.98 -23.72
CA GLY A 514 15.77 45.76 -23.97
C GLY A 514 14.91 45.30 -25.16
N ARG A 515 15.21 44.17 -25.81
CA ARG A 515 14.29 43.51 -26.75
C ARG A 515 14.00 42.09 -26.27
N THR A 516 12.74 41.82 -25.95
CA THR A 516 12.24 40.47 -25.73
C THR A 516 12.05 39.79 -27.09
N GLY A 517 12.95 38.87 -27.43
CA GLY A 517 12.84 38.02 -28.62
C GLY A 517 12.70 36.56 -28.23
N THR A 518 11.76 35.84 -28.83
CA THR A 518 11.70 34.38 -28.75
C THR A 518 12.60 33.81 -29.84
N ALA A 519 13.72 33.18 -29.48
CA ALA A 519 14.52 32.42 -30.44
C ALA A 519 14.22 30.93 -30.23
N VAL A 520 13.77 30.25 -31.29
CA VAL A 520 13.74 28.79 -31.28
C VAL A 520 15.18 28.33 -31.49
N VAL A 521 15.82 27.84 -30.43
CA VAL A 521 17.15 27.24 -30.55
C VAL A 521 16.96 25.83 -31.09
N SER A 522 16.87 25.71 -32.41
CA SER A 522 16.79 24.43 -33.11
C SER A 522 18.15 23.74 -33.21
N ARG A 523 19.08 24.00 -32.28
CA ARG A 523 20.35 23.27 -32.28
C ARG A 523 20.04 21.82 -31.89
N PRO A 524 20.34 20.83 -32.74
CA PRO A 524 20.32 19.45 -32.30
C PRO A 524 21.32 19.36 -31.14
N PHE A 525 20.82 19.04 -29.95
CA PHE A 525 21.71 18.65 -28.86
C PHE A 525 22.50 17.41 -29.34
N PRO A 526 23.76 17.26 -28.92
CA PRO A 526 24.47 16.01 -29.19
C PRO A 526 23.59 14.87 -28.69
N GLU A 527 23.25 13.93 -29.58
CA GLU A 527 22.59 12.69 -29.17
C GLU A 527 23.45 12.08 -28.08
N ILE A 528 22.95 12.08 -26.84
CA ILE A 528 23.52 11.28 -25.78
C ILE A 528 23.18 9.85 -26.16
N THR A 529 24.06 9.24 -26.96
CA THR A 529 23.90 7.85 -27.37
C THR A 529 23.93 6.98 -26.11
N ASP A 530 23.12 5.92 -26.08
CA ASP A 530 23.04 4.93 -24.98
C ASP A 530 24.44 4.38 -24.56
N THR A 531 25.43 4.50 -25.46
CA THR A 531 26.84 4.18 -25.26
C THR A 531 27.61 5.16 -24.36
N GLU A 532 27.29 6.45 -24.35
CA GLU A 532 27.95 7.45 -23.49
C GLU A 532 27.47 7.35 -22.05
N PHE A 533 26.19 7.03 -21.84
CA PHE A 533 25.62 6.86 -20.50
C PHE A 533 26.20 5.65 -19.75
N ARG A 534 26.63 4.59 -20.46
CA ARG A 534 27.29 3.41 -19.87
C ARG A 534 28.80 3.57 -19.62
N ARG A 535 29.44 4.63 -20.13
CA ARG A 535 30.91 4.80 -20.06
C ARG A 535 31.40 5.79 -19.00
N GLN A 536 30.51 6.47 -18.28
CA GLN A 536 30.93 7.40 -17.24
C GLN A 536 31.16 6.70 -15.88
N ASP A 537 32.25 5.94 -15.80
CA ASP A 537 33.00 5.79 -14.55
C ASP A 537 33.93 7.01 -14.43
N ILE A 538 33.38 8.18 -14.08
CA ILE A 538 34.18 9.38 -13.79
C ILE A 538 34.45 9.42 -12.28
N PRO A 539 35.71 9.46 -11.82
CA PRO A 539 36.03 9.68 -10.41
C PRO A 539 35.53 11.06 -10.00
N ILE A 540 34.72 11.11 -8.94
CA ILE A 540 34.25 12.35 -8.31
C ILE A 540 35.44 12.98 -7.59
N GLU A 541 36.27 13.73 -8.31
CA GLU A 541 37.20 14.72 -7.77
C GLU A 541 37.68 15.61 -8.92
N GLN A 542 36.89 16.61 -9.28
CA GLN A 542 37.41 17.78 -10.00
C GLN A 542 36.69 19.04 -9.55
N GLU A 543 37.52 19.99 -9.10
CA GLU A 543 37.17 21.24 -8.45
C GLU A 543 36.34 22.16 -9.36
N TRP A 544 35.29 22.75 -8.80
CA TRP A 544 34.53 23.83 -9.43
C TRP A 544 35.32 25.15 -9.35
N PRO A 545 35.24 26.05 -10.36
CA PRO A 545 35.89 27.34 -10.28
C PRO A 545 35.18 28.23 -9.25
N ARG A 546 35.99 28.91 -8.41
CA ARG A 546 35.52 29.96 -7.49
C ARG A 546 34.87 31.09 -8.30
N ILE A 547 33.62 31.39 -7.98
CA ILE A 547 32.93 32.62 -8.38
C ILE A 547 33.26 33.68 -7.32
N GLU A 548 33.84 34.80 -7.73
CA GLU A 548 34.03 35.99 -6.88
C GLU A 548 32.69 36.67 -6.63
N GLU A 549 32.38 36.94 -5.36
CA GLU A 549 31.19 37.67 -4.93
C GLU A 549 31.36 39.18 -5.16
N HIS A 550 30.44 39.78 -5.91
CA HIS A 550 30.22 41.23 -5.89
C HIS A 550 29.14 41.58 -4.85
N PRO A 551 29.37 42.54 -3.94
CA PRO A 551 28.35 43.03 -3.03
C PRO A 551 27.58 44.19 -3.67
N GLY A 552 26.26 44.10 -3.74
CA GLY A 552 25.42 45.24 -4.08
C GLY A 552 24.01 44.90 -4.54
N ASP A 553 23.04 45.35 -3.75
CA ASP A 553 21.63 45.60 -4.07
C ASP A 553 20.67 44.39 -4.21
N SER A 554 19.96 44.10 -3.12
CA SER A 554 18.63 43.51 -3.18
C SER A 554 17.62 44.36 -2.39
N ALA A 555 16.56 44.77 -3.07
CA ALA A 555 15.38 45.41 -2.50
C ALA A 555 14.55 44.39 -1.69
N PRO A 556 13.75 44.82 -0.69
CA PRO A 556 13.03 43.89 0.17
C PRO A 556 11.81 43.28 -0.54
N VAL A 557 11.71 41.95 -0.47
CA VAL A 557 10.51 41.15 -0.78
C VAL A 557 9.67 41.02 0.51
N PRO A 558 8.33 41.12 0.48
CA PRO A 558 7.52 40.91 1.68
C PRO A 558 7.35 39.41 1.97
N THR A 559 7.79 38.97 3.14
CA THR A 559 7.76 37.56 3.59
C THR A 559 6.55 37.32 4.51
N LEU A 560 5.73 36.30 4.22
CA LEU A 560 4.38 36.11 4.79
C LEU A 560 4.26 35.03 5.90
N ALA A 561 5.29 34.24 6.19
CA ALA A 561 5.37 33.36 7.36
C ALA A 561 6.81 32.81 7.50
N PHE A 562 7.26 32.49 8.72
CA PHE A 562 8.56 31.86 8.97
C PHE A 562 8.38 30.41 9.45
N VAL A 563 9.01 29.47 8.75
CA VAL A 563 9.09 28.06 9.15
C VAL A 563 10.55 27.75 9.46
N ASP A 564 10.85 27.60 10.75
CA ASP A 564 12.17 27.16 11.19
C ASP A 564 12.12 25.69 11.63
N SER A 565 12.95 24.87 10.99
CA SER A 565 13.20 23.49 11.39
C SER A 565 14.55 23.42 12.09
N PHE A 566 14.56 23.14 13.39
CA PHE A 566 15.79 23.05 14.16
C PHE A 566 15.94 21.71 14.87
N ARG A 567 17.15 21.15 14.81
CA ARG A 567 17.57 20.04 15.68
C ARG A 567 18.03 20.61 17.01
N THR A 568 17.34 20.26 18.09
CA THR A 568 17.80 20.65 19.43
C THR A 568 18.94 19.72 19.85
N LEU A 569 20.19 20.10 19.60
CA LEU A 569 21.35 19.59 20.33
C LEU A 569 21.64 20.58 21.45
N ALA A 570 21.53 20.15 22.71
CA ALA A 570 21.82 21.01 23.85
C ALA A 570 23.25 21.58 23.73
N GLY A 571 23.36 22.89 23.97
CA GLY A 571 24.44 23.75 23.50
C GLY A 571 25.86 23.32 23.81
N MET A 572 26.76 23.61 22.87
CA MET A 572 28.16 23.97 23.10
C MET A 572 28.71 24.63 21.82
N SER A 573 28.91 25.94 21.87
CA SER A 573 29.68 26.68 20.87
C SER A 573 31.17 26.36 21.06
N GLY A 574 31.68 25.41 20.28
CA GLY A 574 33.10 25.05 20.27
C GLY A 574 33.30 23.79 19.43
N GLY A 575 34.10 23.90 18.37
CA GLY A 575 34.29 22.84 17.37
C GLY A 575 34.63 21.48 17.98
N LEU A 576 33.76 20.49 17.75
CA LEU A 576 33.99 19.10 18.17
C LEU A 576 34.71 18.34 17.06
N LYS A 577 35.70 17.53 17.44
CA LYS A 577 36.47 16.69 16.53
C LYS A 577 35.67 15.40 16.21
N PRO A 578 35.86 14.78 15.02
CA PRO A 578 35.05 13.65 14.56
C PRO A 578 34.95 12.44 15.51
N LYS A 579 35.93 12.27 16.40
CA LYS A 579 35.99 11.19 17.41
C LYS A 579 35.02 11.37 18.59
N ASP A 580 34.51 12.57 18.81
CA ASP A 580 33.54 12.87 19.87
C ASP A 580 32.09 12.62 19.44
N LEU A 581 31.83 12.51 18.12
CA LEU A 581 30.51 12.16 17.56
C LEU A 581 30.10 10.71 17.87
N ALA A 582 31.06 9.81 18.07
CA ALA A 582 30.80 8.40 18.36
C ALA A 582 30.30 8.12 19.80
N LYS A 583 30.27 9.14 20.66
CA LYS A 583 29.82 9.04 22.06
C LYS A 583 28.43 9.65 22.32
N LEU A 584 27.74 10.14 21.29
CA LEU A 584 26.40 10.70 21.44
C LEU A 584 25.37 9.59 21.68
N ASP A 585 24.65 9.72 22.79
CA ASP A 585 23.56 8.86 23.22
C ASP A 585 22.41 8.85 22.18
N PRO A 586 22.03 7.68 21.60
CA PRO A 586 21.00 7.60 20.56
C PRO A 586 19.58 7.97 21.04
N PHE A 587 19.36 8.23 22.33
CA PHE A 587 18.03 8.51 22.89
C PHE A 587 17.54 9.98 22.80
N LYS A 588 18.28 10.89 22.18
CA LYS A 588 18.01 12.36 22.24
C LYS A 588 17.68 13.09 20.91
N ASN A 589 17.21 12.41 19.88
CA ASN A 589 16.82 13.07 18.63
C ASN A 589 15.31 13.36 18.56
N SER A 590 14.94 14.64 18.66
CA SER A 590 13.59 15.14 18.38
C SER A 590 13.66 16.11 17.21
N LEU A 591 12.77 15.97 16.23
CA LEU A 591 12.58 16.98 15.19
C LEU A 591 11.42 17.87 15.65
N CYS A 592 11.63 19.18 15.75
CA CYS A 592 10.58 20.12 16.08
C CYS A 592 10.36 21.08 14.92
N THR A 593 9.10 21.24 14.52
CA THR A 593 8.66 22.25 13.55
C THR A 593 7.98 23.37 14.33
N ARG A 594 8.51 24.58 14.20
CA ARG A 594 7.87 25.79 14.74
C ARG A 594 7.14 26.50 13.62
N VAL A 595 5.85 26.73 13.81
CA VAL A 595 5.05 27.59 12.94
C VAL A 595 4.71 28.84 13.74
N SER A 596 5.16 29.99 13.21
CA SER A 596 4.81 31.31 13.73
C SER A 596 3.92 32.00 12.70
N VAL A 597 2.75 32.43 13.13
CA VAL A 597 1.80 33.16 12.29
C VAL A 597 2.02 34.66 12.47
N ASP A 598 2.07 35.41 11.36
CA ASP A 598 2.23 36.86 11.37
C ASP A 598 1.09 37.54 12.18
N PRO A 599 1.43 38.38 13.18
CA PRO A 599 0.48 39.22 13.90
C PRO A 599 -0.51 40.01 13.02
N ALA A 600 -0.06 40.48 11.85
CA ALA A 600 -0.90 41.25 10.94
C ALA A 600 -2.04 40.40 10.36
N GLU A 601 -1.78 39.12 10.11
CA GLU A 601 -2.75 38.19 9.53
C GLU A 601 -3.77 37.73 10.59
N ILE A 602 -3.32 37.48 11.82
CA ILE A 602 -4.22 37.24 12.95
C ILE A 602 -5.13 38.46 13.17
N ALA A 603 -4.58 39.67 13.09
CA ALA A 603 -5.34 40.91 13.23
C ALA A 603 -6.31 41.15 12.06
N ARG A 604 -6.00 40.69 10.85
CA ARG A 604 -6.91 40.71 9.70
C ARG A 604 -8.08 39.76 9.93
N ILE A 605 -7.79 38.50 10.23
CA ILE A 605 -8.81 37.44 10.44
C ILE A 605 -9.69 37.76 11.65
N THR A 606 -9.12 38.26 12.74
CA THR A 606 -9.92 38.67 13.92
C THR A 606 -10.86 39.83 13.60
N ARG A 607 -10.46 40.73 12.69
CA ARG A 607 -11.28 41.85 12.23
C ARG A 607 -12.40 41.40 11.30
N ASP A 608 -12.10 40.46 10.41
CA ASP A 608 -13.04 39.92 9.43
C ASP A 608 -14.04 38.94 10.07
N ALA A 609 -13.60 38.11 11.01
CA ALA A 609 -14.43 37.12 11.71
C ALA A 609 -15.15 37.68 12.96
N GLY A 610 -14.79 38.88 13.44
CA GLY A 610 -15.39 39.54 14.60
C GLY A 610 -15.06 38.92 15.97
N ARG A 611 -14.92 37.59 16.06
CA ARG A 611 -14.49 36.85 17.26
C ARG A 611 -13.85 35.52 16.87
N ILE A 612 -12.77 35.12 17.53
CA ILE A 612 -12.20 33.77 17.42
C ILE A 612 -12.94 32.85 18.40
N ASP A 613 -13.79 31.98 17.88
CA ASP A 613 -14.54 30.97 18.63
C ASP A 613 -13.75 29.66 18.77
N TYR A 614 -12.93 29.32 17.77
CA TYR A 614 -12.13 28.09 17.78
C TYR A 614 -10.76 28.29 17.17
N LEU A 615 -9.78 27.58 17.73
CA LEU A 615 -8.47 27.39 17.13
C LEU A 615 -8.24 25.88 16.96
N GLY A 616 -8.18 25.41 15.72
CA GLY A 616 -7.87 24.02 15.38
C GLY A 616 -6.41 23.88 14.99
N ILE A 617 -5.73 22.83 15.47
CA ILE A 617 -4.44 22.39 14.92
C ILE A 617 -4.53 20.89 14.71
N GLY A 618 -4.20 20.44 13.52
CA GLY A 618 -4.54 19.09 13.07
C GLY A 618 -3.76 18.73 11.82
N GLY A 619 -3.61 17.43 11.58
CA GLY A 619 -2.79 17.01 10.46
C GLY A 619 -2.53 15.52 10.33
N GLY A 620 -2.82 14.99 9.14
CA GLY A 620 -2.37 13.69 8.69
C GLY A 620 -1.06 13.81 7.91
N SER A 621 -1.13 13.74 6.58
CA SER A 621 -0.01 13.97 5.64
C SER A 621 0.33 15.45 5.44
N TRP A 622 -0.36 16.35 6.12
CA TRP A 622 -0.23 17.79 6.07
C TRP A 622 -0.45 18.37 7.46
N PHE A 623 0.15 19.51 7.77
CA PHE A 623 -0.03 20.24 9.02
C PHE A 623 -0.87 21.48 8.75
N GLY A 624 -1.99 21.61 9.46
CA GLY A 624 -2.92 22.73 9.33
C GLY A 624 -3.14 23.46 10.65
N VAL A 625 -3.35 24.77 10.57
CA VAL A 625 -3.88 25.62 11.65
C VAL A 625 -5.16 26.27 11.15
N TRP A 626 -6.25 26.23 11.93
CA TRP A 626 -7.54 26.82 11.61
C TRP A 626 -7.99 27.80 12.66
N VAL A 627 -8.69 28.85 12.23
CA VAL A 627 -9.44 29.74 13.10
C VAL A 627 -10.89 29.76 12.61
N ASN A 628 -11.85 29.40 13.48
CA ASN A 628 -13.28 29.32 13.13
C ASN A 628 -13.56 28.54 11.83
N ASP A 629 -12.94 27.37 11.70
CA ASP A 629 -13.02 26.50 10.52
C ASP A 629 -12.34 27.04 9.24
N GLU A 630 -11.77 28.25 9.26
CA GLU A 630 -10.97 28.76 8.14
C GLU A 630 -9.48 28.38 8.27
N PRO A 631 -8.87 27.80 7.21
CA PRO A 631 -7.47 27.41 7.24
C PRO A 631 -6.57 28.64 7.20
N LEU A 632 -5.79 28.81 8.26
CA LEU A 632 -4.86 29.91 8.46
C LEU A 632 -3.45 29.56 7.95
N TYR A 633 -3.08 28.28 8.05
CA TYR A 633 -1.87 27.74 7.47
C TYR A 633 -2.10 26.29 7.07
N GLN A 634 -1.61 25.89 5.89
CA GLN A 634 -1.61 24.50 5.46
C GLN A 634 -0.31 24.21 4.72
N ALA A 635 0.46 23.23 5.20
CA ALA A 635 1.65 22.77 4.51
C ALA A 635 1.72 21.25 4.53
N GLU A 636 2.19 20.64 3.44
CA GLU A 636 2.55 19.23 3.46
C GLU A 636 3.67 19.00 4.46
N ASN A 637 3.47 18.07 5.39
CA ASN A 637 4.49 17.69 6.35
C ASN A 637 4.80 16.21 6.14
N PRO A 638 5.84 15.88 5.36
CA PRO A 638 6.17 14.48 5.05
C PRO A 638 6.64 13.69 6.28
N PHE A 639 6.81 14.33 7.44
CA PHE A 639 7.37 13.73 8.65
C PHE A 639 6.43 13.72 9.86
N ALA A 640 5.20 14.26 9.76
CA ALA A 640 4.28 14.28 10.89
C ALA A 640 3.60 12.90 11.08
N PRO A 641 3.72 12.24 12.25
CA PRO A 641 2.76 11.19 12.61
C PRO A 641 1.38 11.82 12.72
N ARG A 642 0.31 11.08 12.36
CA ARG A 642 -1.09 11.54 12.43
C ARG A 642 -1.35 12.28 13.75
N LEU A 643 -1.42 13.60 13.69
CA LEU A 643 -1.88 14.44 14.79
C LEU A 643 -3.38 14.19 14.95
N VAL A 644 -3.82 13.96 16.18
CA VAL A 644 -5.25 14.03 16.51
C VAL A 644 -5.61 15.51 16.42
N ASP A 645 -6.64 15.83 15.65
CA ASP A 645 -7.14 17.20 15.52
C ASP A 645 -7.43 17.75 16.92
N THR A 646 -6.67 18.76 17.31
CA THR A 646 -6.80 19.42 18.59
C THR A 646 -7.59 20.69 18.37
N LEU A 647 -8.84 20.69 18.82
CA LEU A 647 -9.72 21.85 18.79
C LEU A 647 -9.69 22.54 20.14
N ILE A 648 -9.34 23.82 20.17
CA ILE A 648 -9.44 24.66 21.37
C ILE A 648 -10.72 25.50 21.23
N ASP A 649 -11.73 25.19 22.05
CA ASP A 649 -12.95 25.97 22.15
C ASP A 649 -12.72 27.20 23.04
N LEU A 650 -12.89 28.39 22.47
CA LEU A 650 -12.70 29.67 23.17
C LEU A 650 -14.05 30.32 23.54
N ARG A 651 -15.18 29.66 23.26
CA ARG A 651 -16.54 30.14 23.54
C ARG A 651 -16.86 30.03 25.04
N GLY A 652 -16.32 30.94 25.82
CA GLY A 652 -16.53 31.01 27.27
C GLY A 652 -15.58 31.95 27.99
N ALA A 653 -14.47 32.33 27.35
CA ALA A 653 -13.56 33.33 27.88
C ALA A 653 -14.21 34.72 27.85
N ARG A 654 -14.53 35.28 29.02
CA ARG A 654 -15.22 36.59 29.15
C ARG A 654 -14.41 37.78 28.63
N SER A 655 -13.13 37.60 28.35
CA SER A 655 -12.28 38.54 27.61
C SER A 655 -11.04 37.79 27.10
N VAL A 656 -10.98 37.52 25.79
CA VAL A 656 -9.73 37.06 25.16
C VAL A 656 -8.93 38.32 24.81
N PRO A 657 -7.75 38.56 25.42
CA PRO A 657 -6.90 39.68 25.02
C PRO A 657 -6.52 39.53 23.54
N PRO A 658 -6.28 40.63 22.80
CA PRO A 658 -5.91 40.56 21.39
C PRO A 658 -4.65 39.71 21.22
N VAL A 659 -4.82 38.54 20.60
CA VAL A 659 -3.73 37.60 20.31
C VAL A 659 -2.86 38.23 19.24
N ARG A 660 -1.63 38.62 19.59
CA ARG A 660 -0.69 39.17 18.62
C ARG A 660 0.15 38.10 17.94
N SER A 661 0.38 36.95 18.54
CA SER A 661 1.09 35.85 17.87
C SER A 661 0.58 34.50 18.34
N ILE A 662 0.55 33.55 17.42
CA ILE A 662 0.30 32.14 17.70
C ILE A 662 1.58 31.40 17.35
N GLU A 663 2.15 30.72 18.34
CA GLU A 663 3.28 29.83 18.13
C GLU A 663 2.84 28.39 18.42
N ALA A 664 2.89 27.56 17.38
CA ALA A 664 2.68 26.13 17.48
C ALA A 664 4.02 25.42 17.31
N ILE A 665 4.41 24.63 18.31
CA ILE A 665 5.60 23.78 18.23
C ILE A 665 5.15 22.33 18.27
N SER A 666 5.34 21.64 17.15
CA SER A 666 5.14 20.19 17.05
C SER A 666 6.50 19.51 17.16
N CYS A 667 6.67 18.63 18.16
CA CYS A 667 7.88 17.86 18.33
C CYS A 667 7.58 16.36 18.16
N ALA A 668 8.27 15.71 17.23
CA ALA A 668 8.21 14.27 17.03
C ALA A 668 9.48 13.61 17.58
N LYS A 669 9.32 12.68 18.53
CA LYS A 669 10.42 11.86 19.02
C LYS A 669 10.58 10.65 18.09
N LEU A 670 11.65 10.65 17.29
CA LEU A 670 11.89 9.69 16.21
C LEU A 670 11.93 8.22 16.67
N SER A 671 12.26 7.97 17.94
CA SER A 671 12.43 6.61 18.47
C SER A 671 11.16 5.98 19.07
N THR A 672 10.10 6.75 19.34
CA THR A 672 8.93 6.23 20.07
C THR A 672 7.58 6.51 19.41
N ASN A 673 7.54 7.22 18.28
CA ASN A 673 6.29 7.70 17.65
C ASN A 673 5.37 8.48 18.62
N ARG A 674 5.92 9.04 19.70
CA ARG A 674 5.20 9.96 20.59
C ARG A 674 5.39 11.39 20.08
N ALA A 675 4.28 12.04 19.75
CA ALA A 675 4.24 13.45 19.43
C ALA A 675 3.78 14.24 20.67
N GLY A 676 4.42 15.38 20.93
CA GLY A 676 3.96 16.36 21.91
C GLY A 676 3.70 17.68 21.19
N LEU A 677 2.55 18.29 21.45
CA LEU A 677 2.19 19.61 20.95
C LEU A 677 2.26 20.60 22.11
N ALA A 678 3.03 21.68 21.94
CA ALA A 678 3.05 22.80 22.87
C ALA A 678 2.55 24.05 22.14
N ILE A 679 1.56 24.72 22.72
CA ILE A 679 0.96 25.94 22.20
C ILE A 679 1.24 27.04 23.21
N SER A 680 1.78 28.17 22.73
CA SER A 680 2.00 29.37 23.55
C SER A 680 1.27 30.54 22.93
N LEU A 681 0.48 31.25 23.74
CA LEU A 681 -0.22 32.48 23.38
C LEU A 681 0.39 33.63 24.18
N TRP A 682 0.79 34.71 23.50
CA TRP A 682 1.45 35.86 24.12
C TRP A 682 0.56 37.11 24.08
N SER A 683 0.55 37.89 25.16
CA SER A 683 -0.17 39.18 25.25
C SER A 683 0.79 40.35 25.55
N LYS A 684 0.32 41.59 25.32
CA LYS A 684 1.14 42.82 25.22
C LYS A 684 2.00 43.14 26.46
N THR A 685 1.69 42.64 27.65
CA THR A 685 2.42 42.98 28.89
C THR A 685 3.77 42.29 29.08
N ASP A 686 4.13 41.27 28.28
CA ASP A 686 5.34 40.48 28.52
C ASP A 686 6.56 40.83 27.63
N ILE A 687 6.41 41.74 26.66
CA ILE A 687 7.48 41.98 25.65
C ILE A 687 8.28 43.26 25.90
N GLU A 688 7.80 44.20 26.73
CA GLU A 688 8.49 45.49 26.92
C GLU A 688 9.66 45.48 27.93
N SER A 689 10.03 44.34 28.51
CA SER A 689 11.27 44.24 29.30
C SER A 689 12.17 43.11 28.81
N ARG A 690 13.10 43.39 27.88
CA ARG A 690 14.39 42.69 27.69
C ARG A 690 15.16 43.21 26.46
N CYS A 691 15.81 44.36 26.61
CA CYS A 691 17.09 44.64 25.96
C CYS A 691 18.10 44.90 27.07
N GLY A 692 19.02 43.96 27.29
CA GLY A 692 20.09 44.11 28.28
C GLY A 692 20.28 42.89 29.17
N ASN A 693 21.52 42.40 29.20
CA ASN A 693 22.02 41.24 29.93
C ASN A 693 21.55 41.14 31.40
N VAL A 694 21.32 39.91 31.87
CA VAL A 694 21.96 39.26 33.04
C VAL A 694 21.15 38.01 33.45
N PHE A 695 21.85 36.89 33.59
CA PHE A 695 21.37 35.67 34.24
C PHE A 695 20.96 35.98 35.69
N ARG A 696 19.66 35.86 36.01
CA ARG A 696 19.19 35.36 37.32
C ARG A 696 17.71 35.01 37.27
N THR A 697 17.41 33.90 37.93
CA THR A 697 16.11 33.26 38.10
C THR A 697 15.07 34.18 38.76
N SER A 698 13.96 34.40 38.07
CA SER A 698 12.65 34.65 38.68
C SER A 698 11.54 34.26 37.70
N HIS A 699 10.50 33.61 38.22
CA HIS A 699 9.40 33.00 37.47
C HIS A 699 8.42 34.06 36.91
N PRO A 700 8.03 33.97 35.63
CA PRO A 700 6.79 34.58 35.15
C PRO A 700 5.67 33.53 34.97
N THR A 701 4.43 33.98 35.14
CA THR A 701 3.18 33.22 35.04
C THR A 701 3.03 32.56 33.68
N ARG A 702 3.15 31.23 33.65
CA ARG A 702 3.11 30.40 32.44
C ARG A 702 1.77 29.66 32.39
N TRP A 703 0.93 29.94 31.40
CA TRP A 703 -0.22 29.08 31.10
C TRP A 703 0.28 27.92 30.22
N GLN A 704 0.69 26.83 30.87
CA GLN A 704 1.04 25.59 30.20
C GLN A 704 -0.20 24.68 30.17
N ILE A 705 -0.83 24.54 29.00
CA ILE A 705 -1.80 23.47 28.79
C ILE A 705 -1.01 22.27 28.30
N ALA A 706 -0.64 21.38 29.22
CA ALA A 706 -0.10 20.08 28.87
C ALA A 706 -1.27 19.14 28.55
N GLY A 707 -1.43 18.77 27.28
CA GLY A 707 -2.34 17.69 26.89
C GLY A 707 -1.80 16.35 27.42
N ALA A 708 -2.33 15.89 28.55
CA ALA A 708 -2.12 14.52 29.00
C ALA A 708 -2.93 13.58 28.09
N THR A 709 -2.26 12.60 27.50
CA THR A 709 -2.91 11.44 26.87
C THR A 709 -3.88 10.81 27.86
N GLN A 710 -5.17 10.74 27.49
CA GLN A 710 -6.23 10.11 28.27
C GLN A 710 -5.82 8.68 28.68
N TRP A 711 -5.81 8.45 30.00
CA TRP A 711 -6.03 7.13 30.57
C TRP A 711 -7.50 7.04 30.97
N GLU A 712 -8.18 6.00 30.53
CA GLU A 712 -9.52 5.65 31.01
C GLU A 712 -9.45 5.37 32.53
N CYS A 713 -10.18 6.16 33.32
CA CYS A 713 -10.49 5.82 34.70
C CYS A 713 -12.02 5.74 34.87
N PHE A 714 -12.45 4.57 35.32
CA PHE A 714 -13.82 4.23 35.70
C PHE A 714 -14.38 5.16 36.80
N GLY A 715 -15.62 5.63 36.60
CA GLY A 715 -16.70 5.66 37.60
C GLY A 715 -16.66 6.63 38.82
N ALA A 716 -17.43 7.72 38.69
CA ALA A 716 -18.33 8.36 39.70
C ALA A 716 -17.74 9.16 40.90
N PRO A 717 -18.53 10.02 41.58
CA PRO A 717 -19.41 11.08 41.06
C PRO A 717 -19.14 12.47 41.69
N VAL A 718 -19.75 13.48 41.06
CA VAL A 718 -19.99 14.88 41.46
C VAL A 718 -19.88 15.19 42.96
N VAL A 719 -19.02 16.16 43.31
CA VAL A 719 -19.26 17.09 44.43
C VAL A 719 -18.91 18.51 43.99
N GLU A 720 -19.96 19.30 43.92
CA GLU A 720 -20.02 20.75 43.75
C GLU A 720 -19.43 21.45 44.99
N LYS A 721 -18.52 22.40 44.79
CA LYS A 721 -18.25 23.43 45.82
C LYS A 721 -17.84 24.75 45.17
N ILE A 722 -18.83 25.63 45.09
CA ILE A 722 -18.70 27.07 44.93
C ILE A 722 -18.13 27.64 46.24
N SER A 723 -17.09 28.46 46.17
CA SER A 723 -16.87 29.50 47.19
C SER A 723 -16.16 30.70 46.59
N ASN A 724 -16.77 31.86 46.83
CA ASN A 724 -16.50 33.19 46.31
C ASN A 724 -15.21 33.82 46.87
N HIS A 725 -14.51 34.57 45.98
CA HIS A 725 -13.83 35.88 46.16
C HIS A 725 -12.74 36.10 47.22
N PRO A 726 -11.87 37.13 47.06
CA PRO A 726 -11.79 38.14 45.98
C PRO A 726 -10.97 37.73 44.77
#